data_AF-A0A3N5PM81-F1
#
_entry.id   AF-A0A3N5PM81-F1
#
_cell.length_a   1.000
_cell.length_b   1.000
_cell.length_c   1.000
_cell.angle_alpha   90.00
_cell.angle_beta   90.00
_cell.angle_gamma   90.00
#
_symmetry.space_group_name_H-M   'P 1'
#
loop_
_entity.id
_entity.type
_entity.pdbx_description
1 polymer ?
#
loop_
_entity_poly.entity_id
_entity_poly.type
_entity_poly.pdbx_seq_one_letter_code
_entity_poly.pdbx_strand_id
1 'polypeptide(L)'
;LFLGCSWVAPASAQPWFGVPLPSAAGLEPEQIYARRDFPLLPVVVDEGGAATADISAAELFELVRDQVDISLANRAEGELIWGRVAGRSGDRAVSTYIRQKLVDAGVADVRTDVVAMPPQTWPASAEFVLLGTPAMGDGSGDYSFTTLMPQPGSPATPEAGLIAELAYVGEGRDVDIARAKLDGRIAILRGRPAQGGYNTARDLPNKLAAAGAAAVVVSLDLPIDVQTFNRALAGTRVPTFAIADHEGRFIENVIARAGNAPVAARLQLTNVTETNPTSNVIGVVAGTSDEYAIVIAHHDAYFHGANDNASGVAAMLGLAKHVASRKAPPRRTHLFVATGGHHAGGFPGATRIAVDHLPLRDKTAIVLNAEHVAAVQAIEYTSMDFAAWGSHGGLLVASGEVPKYGSVVPGNAVVLDAFRTSLARYGVTMLANAWASAPGDVMPFQQRGYPVAQIIEVGSWYHTTGDVLEAVSPVGLERATRAFADFLRAVDAQPLSAVAPLSDAAAPAYRNFPLAGVMTAGQPTPAALETLASQGYATVIDLRAASEERGFDEAGTVEKLGMKYVSLPVAGAEGVNYENARALDRVLAEAQGPVLLHCSTANRAGAMLALRARMRGDSVDAALALGVRGGVTGLQPVVESVLQESPR
;
A
#
# COMPACT_ATOMS: atom_id res chain seq x y z
N LEU A 1 -30.59 -13.85 6.84
CA LEU A 1 -31.05 -15.09 7.51
C LEU A 1 -29.93 -15.55 8.43
N PHE A 2 -30.20 -15.76 9.72
CA PHE A 2 -29.24 -16.36 10.65
C PHE A 2 -29.13 -17.86 10.34
N LEU A 3 -28.14 -18.26 9.54
CA LEU A 3 -27.75 -19.67 9.47
C LEU A 3 -26.79 -19.94 10.62
N GLY A 4 -27.33 -20.60 11.65
CA GLY A 4 -26.59 -21.04 12.83
C GLY A 4 -25.41 -21.94 12.42
N CYS A 5 -24.25 -21.62 12.98
CA CYS A 5 -23.05 -22.43 12.88
C CYS A 5 -23.26 -23.76 13.62
N SER A 6 -23.44 -24.86 12.90
CA SER A 6 -23.13 -26.18 13.45
C SER A 6 -21.67 -26.49 13.17
N TRP A 7 -20.80 -26.18 14.14
CA TRP A 7 -19.43 -26.65 14.17
C TRP A 7 -19.44 -28.16 14.43
N VAL A 8 -19.09 -28.96 13.42
CA VAL A 8 -18.79 -30.37 13.65
C VAL A 8 -17.37 -30.41 14.20
N ALA A 9 -17.25 -30.60 15.52
CA ALA A 9 -15.95 -30.78 16.16
C ALA A 9 -15.26 -32.02 15.57
N PRO A 10 -14.02 -31.93 15.05
CA PRO A 10 -13.25 -33.12 14.74
C PRO A 10 -13.05 -33.93 16.03
N ALA A 11 -12.94 -35.26 15.90
CA ALA A 11 -12.69 -36.15 17.03
C ALA A 11 -11.49 -35.65 17.84
N SER A 12 -11.71 -35.28 19.10
CA SER A 12 -10.69 -34.60 19.91
C SER A 12 -9.49 -35.52 20.13
N ALA A 13 -8.34 -35.13 19.60
CA ALA A 13 -7.06 -35.66 20.05
C ALA A 13 -6.91 -35.43 21.57
N GLN A 14 -6.19 -36.32 22.25
CA GLN A 14 -5.92 -36.18 23.69
C GLN A 14 -5.24 -34.82 23.97
N PRO A 15 -5.70 -34.05 24.98
CA PRO A 15 -5.07 -32.79 25.36
C PRO A 15 -3.60 -32.95 25.73
N TRP A 16 -2.75 -32.04 25.26
CA TRP A 16 -1.33 -31.99 25.64
C TRP A 16 -1.18 -31.24 26.95
N PHE A 17 -0.61 -31.86 27.97
CA PHE A 17 -0.54 -31.33 29.33
C PHE A 17 -1.91 -30.86 29.86
N GLY A 18 -3.02 -31.50 29.45
CA GLY A 18 -4.37 -31.05 29.82
C GLY A 18 -4.82 -29.73 29.15
N VAL A 19 -4.04 -29.22 28.19
CA VAL A 19 -4.38 -28.09 27.32
C VAL A 19 -4.87 -28.65 25.98
N PRO A 20 -6.03 -28.22 25.47
CA PRO A 20 -6.47 -28.62 24.14
C PRO A 20 -5.43 -28.28 23.08
N LEU A 21 -5.15 -29.22 22.19
CA LEU A 21 -4.27 -28.97 21.04
C LEU A 21 -4.86 -27.85 20.15
N PRO A 22 -4.03 -27.05 19.47
CA PRO A 22 -4.50 -26.12 18.44
C PRO A 22 -5.44 -26.85 17.49
N SER A 23 -6.65 -26.31 17.29
CA SER A 23 -7.64 -27.00 16.48
C SER A 23 -7.23 -26.97 15.01
N ALA A 24 -7.19 -28.12 14.34
CA ALA A 24 -7.11 -28.20 12.88
C ALA A 24 -8.39 -27.71 12.15
N ALA A 25 -9.30 -27.03 12.87
CA ALA A 25 -10.64 -26.65 12.43
C ALA A 25 -10.76 -25.15 12.08
N GLY A 26 -9.63 -24.44 11.95
CA GLY A 26 -9.63 -23.11 11.35
C GLY A 26 -10.18 -23.16 9.93
N LEU A 27 -10.96 -22.15 9.52
CA LEU A 27 -11.32 -22.02 8.11
C LEU A 27 -10.06 -21.67 7.33
N GLU A 28 -9.79 -22.44 6.29
CA GLU A 28 -8.76 -22.08 5.31
C GLU A 28 -9.12 -20.73 4.65
N PRO A 29 -8.13 -19.89 4.30
CA PRO A 29 -8.38 -18.58 3.68
C PRO A 29 -9.38 -18.64 2.51
N GLU A 30 -9.28 -19.65 1.65
CA GLU A 30 -10.13 -19.87 0.49
C GLU A 30 -11.60 -20.05 0.89
N GLN A 31 -11.86 -20.76 2.00
CA GLN A 31 -13.20 -21.03 2.49
C GLN A 31 -13.89 -19.78 3.04
N ILE A 32 -13.11 -18.87 3.64
CA ILE A 32 -13.62 -17.59 4.16
C ILE A 32 -14.15 -16.75 3.00
N TYR A 33 -13.36 -16.69 1.92
CA TYR A 33 -13.70 -15.90 0.75
C TYR A 33 -14.75 -16.55 -0.16
N ALA A 34 -14.88 -17.87 -0.17
CA ALA A 34 -15.92 -18.56 -0.95
C ALA A 34 -17.33 -18.42 -0.35
N ARG A 35 -17.45 -18.18 0.96
CA ARG A 35 -18.74 -18.08 1.67
C ARG A 35 -19.27 -16.64 1.64
N ARG A 36 -20.09 -16.31 0.64
CA ARG A 36 -20.73 -14.99 0.53
C ARG A 36 -22.22 -15.12 0.21
N ASP A 37 -23.06 -14.56 1.07
CA ASP A 37 -24.51 -14.43 0.82
C ASP A 37 -24.83 -13.24 -0.10
N PHE A 38 -23.96 -12.23 -0.10
CA PHE A 38 -24.09 -11.03 -0.93
C PHE A 38 -22.97 -10.97 -1.97
N PRO A 39 -23.27 -10.58 -3.22
CA PRO A 39 -22.25 -10.45 -4.26
C PRO A 39 -21.30 -9.29 -3.96
N LEU A 40 -20.14 -9.32 -4.62
CA LEU A 40 -19.25 -8.16 -4.68
C LEU A 40 -19.94 -6.97 -5.34
N LEU A 41 -19.56 -5.75 -4.96
CA LEU A 41 -20.07 -4.53 -5.56
C LEU A 41 -19.76 -4.51 -7.07
N PRO A 42 -20.76 -4.33 -7.95
CA PRO A 42 -20.54 -4.33 -9.38
C PRO A 42 -19.74 -3.11 -9.83
N VAL A 43 -19.15 -3.20 -11.02
CA VAL A 43 -18.62 -2.03 -11.72
C VAL A 43 -19.81 -1.16 -12.15
N VAL A 44 -19.88 0.07 -11.68
CA VAL A 44 -20.86 1.06 -12.15
C VAL A 44 -20.16 1.95 -13.18
N VAL A 45 -20.70 1.99 -14.40
CA VAL A 45 -20.10 2.74 -15.52
C VAL A 45 -21.11 3.76 -16.03
N ASP A 46 -20.73 5.03 -16.08
CA ASP A 46 -21.50 6.09 -16.74
C ASP A 46 -21.23 6.12 -18.25
N GLU A 47 -21.87 7.01 -19.01
CA GLU A 47 -21.63 7.15 -20.47
C GLU A 47 -20.14 7.39 -20.80
N GLY A 48 -19.37 7.99 -19.89
CA GLY A 48 -17.95 8.29 -20.08
C GLY A 48 -17.02 7.07 -19.95
N GLY A 49 -17.51 5.93 -19.45
CA GLY A 49 -16.71 4.71 -19.34
C GLY A 49 -16.78 3.75 -20.52
N ALA A 50 -17.48 4.11 -21.62
CA ALA A 50 -17.53 3.31 -22.85
C ALA A 50 -16.13 3.10 -23.46
N ALA A 51 -15.20 4.05 -23.25
CA ALA A 51 -13.84 4.00 -23.78
C ALA A 51 -12.95 2.93 -23.12
N THR A 52 -13.41 2.27 -22.05
CA THR A 52 -12.67 1.22 -21.32
C THR A 52 -13.46 -0.11 -21.28
N ALA A 53 -14.51 -0.24 -22.11
CA ALA A 53 -15.46 -1.34 -22.05
C ALA A 53 -14.89 -2.71 -22.44
N ASP A 54 -13.74 -2.74 -23.11
CA ASP A 54 -13.00 -3.96 -23.48
C ASP A 54 -12.23 -4.58 -22.32
N ILE A 55 -12.02 -3.85 -21.22
CA ILE A 55 -11.37 -4.35 -20.01
C ILE A 55 -12.41 -5.07 -19.15
N SER A 56 -12.27 -6.39 -18.96
CA SER A 56 -13.26 -7.21 -18.26
C SER A 56 -12.68 -7.93 -17.03
N ALA A 57 -13.50 -8.06 -15.97
CA ALA A 57 -13.16 -8.78 -14.76
C ALA A 57 -12.74 -10.23 -15.01
N ALA A 58 -13.46 -10.94 -15.89
CA ALA A 58 -13.21 -12.34 -16.18
C ALA A 58 -11.79 -12.54 -16.73
N GLU A 59 -11.41 -11.76 -17.74
CA GLU A 59 -10.11 -11.91 -18.39
C GLU A 59 -8.95 -11.51 -17.46
N LEU A 60 -9.12 -10.43 -16.68
CA LEU A 60 -8.13 -10.02 -15.68
C LEU A 60 -7.95 -11.06 -14.57
N PHE A 61 -9.04 -11.69 -14.13
CA PHE A 61 -9.00 -12.69 -13.08
C PHE A 61 -8.32 -13.99 -13.52
N GLU A 62 -8.47 -14.38 -14.79
CA GLU A 62 -7.69 -15.50 -15.37
C GLU A 62 -6.18 -15.19 -15.35
N LEU A 63 -5.78 -13.95 -15.63
CA LEU A 63 -4.35 -13.56 -15.52
C LEU A 63 -3.81 -13.65 -14.09
N VAL A 64 -4.65 -13.38 -13.08
CA VAL A 64 -4.27 -13.59 -11.67
C VAL A 64 -4.14 -15.09 -11.38
N ARG A 65 -5.12 -15.89 -11.81
CA ARG A 65 -5.11 -17.35 -11.63
C ARG A 65 -3.87 -17.99 -12.22
N ASP A 66 -3.54 -17.69 -13.48
CA ASP A 66 -2.36 -18.21 -14.16
C ASP A 66 -1.07 -17.95 -13.34
N GLN A 67 -0.93 -16.77 -12.74
CA GLN A 67 0.23 -16.41 -11.92
C GLN A 67 0.25 -17.13 -10.58
N VAL A 68 -0.92 -17.33 -9.95
CA VAL A 68 -1.06 -18.13 -8.72
C VAL A 68 -0.74 -19.60 -9.02
N ASP A 69 -1.18 -20.14 -10.16
CA ASP A 69 -0.84 -21.50 -10.59
C ASP A 69 0.68 -21.66 -10.80
N ILE A 70 1.36 -20.64 -11.32
CA ILE A 70 2.84 -20.61 -11.36
C ILE A 70 3.42 -20.66 -9.95
N SER A 71 2.91 -19.88 -8.99
CA SER A 71 3.36 -19.95 -7.59
C SER A 71 3.20 -21.35 -7.01
N LEU A 72 2.03 -21.97 -7.20
CA LEU A 72 1.69 -23.30 -6.69
C LEU A 72 2.56 -24.38 -7.33
N ALA A 73 2.80 -24.30 -8.65
CA ALA A 73 3.67 -25.24 -9.36
C ALA A 73 5.14 -25.16 -8.90
N ASN A 74 5.56 -24.01 -8.35
CA ASN A 74 6.89 -23.79 -7.80
C ASN A 74 6.96 -24.02 -6.27
N ARG A 75 5.94 -24.64 -5.69
CA ARG A 75 6.00 -25.14 -4.31
C ARG A 75 6.73 -26.48 -4.29
N ALA A 76 8.06 -26.45 -4.23
CA ALA A 76 8.84 -27.66 -4.01
C ALA A 76 8.57 -28.23 -2.61
N GLU A 77 8.51 -29.55 -2.47
CA GLU A 77 8.42 -30.20 -1.17
C GLU A 77 9.61 -29.79 -0.28
N GLY A 78 9.32 -29.10 0.83
CA GLY A 78 10.33 -28.68 1.81
C GLY A 78 10.82 -27.23 1.69
N GLU A 79 10.46 -26.46 0.64
CA GLU A 79 10.74 -25.02 0.63
C GLU A 79 9.80 -24.27 1.58
N LEU A 80 10.36 -23.56 2.57
CA LEU A 80 9.57 -22.76 3.51
C LEU A 80 9.01 -21.50 2.86
N ILE A 81 9.82 -20.83 2.03
CA ILE A 81 9.40 -19.70 1.20
C ILE A 81 9.34 -20.14 -0.26
N TRP A 82 8.12 -20.39 -0.72
CA TRP A 82 7.79 -20.78 -2.09
C TRP A 82 7.05 -19.65 -2.82
N GLY A 83 6.75 -19.85 -4.11
CA GLY A 83 6.06 -18.88 -4.96
C GLY A 83 6.94 -18.31 -6.06
N ARG A 84 6.69 -17.07 -6.46
CA ARG A 84 7.46 -16.36 -7.50
C ARG A 84 8.62 -15.56 -6.90
N VAL A 85 9.39 -16.20 -6.02
CA VAL A 85 10.48 -15.56 -5.27
C VAL A 85 11.59 -15.09 -6.22
N ALA A 86 11.97 -13.82 -6.14
CA ALA A 86 12.94 -13.19 -7.04
C ALA A 86 14.26 -13.99 -7.15
N GLY A 87 14.66 -14.32 -8.38
CA GLY A 87 15.84 -15.12 -8.69
C GLY A 87 15.64 -16.64 -8.67
N ARG A 88 14.46 -17.14 -8.25
CA ARG A 88 14.13 -18.58 -8.25
C ARG A 88 13.30 -18.98 -9.47
N SER A 89 12.89 -20.25 -9.54
CA SER A 89 12.20 -20.80 -10.70
C SER A 89 10.84 -20.15 -10.97
N GLY A 90 10.07 -19.81 -9.91
CA GLY A 90 8.78 -19.13 -10.06
C GLY A 90 8.90 -17.73 -10.67
N ASP A 91 9.92 -16.96 -10.27
CA ASP A 91 10.27 -15.65 -10.83
C ASP A 91 10.62 -15.73 -12.33
N ARG A 92 11.40 -16.74 -12.73
CA ARG A 92 11.69 -16.99 -14.16
C ARG A 92 10.45 -17.42 -14.94
N ALA A 93 9.64 -18.31 -14.38
CA ALA A 93 8.43 -18.82 -15.01
C ALA A 93 7.42 -17.69 -15.26
N VAL A 94 7.19 -16.82 -14.27
CA VAL A 94 6.27 -15.68 -14.43
C VAL A 94 6.82 -14.64 -15.40
N SER A 95 8.14 -14.40 -15.43
CA SER A 95 8.75 -13.52 -16.43
C SER A 95 8.51 -14.02 -17.87
N THR A 96 8.67 -15.33 -18.10
CA THR A 96 8.35 -15.95 -19.40
C THR A 96 6.86 -15.84 -19.73
N TYR A 97 5.99 -16.10 -18.76
CA TYR A 97 4.54 -15.96 -18.91
C TYR A 97 4.12 -14.54 -19.30
N ILE A 98 4.59 -13.53 -18.57
CA ILE A 98 4.27 -12.11 -18.82
C ILE A 98 4.75 -11.70 -20.21
N ARG A 99 5.96 -12.11 -20.61
CA ARG A 99 6.47 -11.87 -21.95
C ARG A 99 5.52 -12.41 -23.01
N GLN A 100 5.03 -13.64 -22.86
CA GLN A 100 4.10 -14.23 -23.80
C GLN A 100 2.77 -13.48 -23.83
N LYS A 101 2.21 -13.11 -22.67
CA LYS A 101 0.95 -12.36 -22.61
C LYS A 101 1.03 -10.97 -23.23
N LEU A 102 2.17 -10.30 -23.15
CA LEU A 102 2.39 -9.03 -23.87
C LEU A 102 2.39 -9.24 -25.40
N VAL A 103 3.02 -10.31 -25.88
CA VAL A 103 2.99 -10.67 -27.32
C VAL A 103 1.57 -11.01 -27.76
N ASP A 104 0.85 -11.82 -26.99
CA ASP A 104 -0.53 -12.22 -27.28
C ASP A 104 -1.49 -11.01 -27.26
N ALA A 105 -1.20 -10.01 -26.44
CA ALA A 105 -1.92 -8.74 -26.38
C ALA A 105 -1.67 -7.83 -27.60
N GLY A 106 -0.80 -8.23 -28.53
CA GLY A 106 -0.46 -7.46 -29.73
C GLY A 106 0.58 -6.37 -29.50
N VAL A 107 1.34 -6.42 -28.39
CA VAL A 107 2.44 -5.47 -28.14
C VAL A 107 3.61 -5.79 -29.09
N ALA A 108 3.99 -4.83 -29.93
CA ALA A 108 4.91 -5.05 -31.04
C ALA A 108 6.38 -5.27 -30.62
N ASP A 109 6.83 -4.64 -29.54
CA ASP A 109 8.19 -4.73 -29.03
C ASP A 109 8.17 -5.15 -27.57
N VAL A 110 8.61 -6.38 -27.31
CA VAL A 110 8.70 -6.95 -25.98
C VAL A 110 10.14 -7.36 -25.71
N ARG A 111 10.70 -6.92 -24.59
CA ARG A 111 12.09 -7.14 -24.17
C ARG A 111 12.15 -7.74 -22.77
N THR A 112 13.30 -8.33 -22.48
CA THR A 112 13.59 -8.87 -21.15
C THR A 112 14.99 -8.40 -20.76
N ASP A 113 15.08 -7.70 -19.64
CA ASP A 113 16.32 -7.17 -19.12
C ASP A 113 16.72 -7.96 -17.89
N VAL A 114 17.91 -8.56 -17.90
CA VAL A 114 18.43 -9.32 -16.75
C VAL A 114 18.91 -8.34 -15.68
N VAL A 115 18.46 -8.54 -14.45
CA VAL A 115 18.73 -7.67 -13.31
C VAL A 115 19.54 -8.45 -12.27
N ALA A 116 20.72 -7.93 -11.95
CA ALA A 116 21.53 -8.47 -10.86
C ALA A 116 20.87 -8.20 -9.51
N MET A 117 20.88 -9.20 -8.63
CA MET A 117 20.27 -9.12 -7.30
C MET A 117 21.34 -8.99 -6.22
N PRO A 118 21.09 -8.21 -5.15
CA PRO A 118 21.91 -8.28 -3.95
C PRO A 118 21.81 -9.70 -3.33
N PRO A 119 22.74 -10.10 -2.44
CA PRO A 119 22.59 -11.34 -1.69
C PRO A 119 21.26 -11.39 -0.93
N GLN A 120 20.53 -12.49 -1.10
CA GLN A 120 19.25 -12.75 -0.45
C GLN A 120 19.40 -13.96 0.47
N THR A 121 19.04 -13.81 1.74
CA THR A 121 19.10 -14.88 2.73
C THR A 121 17.69 -15.42 2.98
N TRP A 122 17.52 -16.72 2.74
CA TRP A 122 16.26 -17.43 2.86
C TRP A 122 16.35 -18.53 3.91
N PRO A 123 15.25 -18.79 4.65
CA PRO A 123 15.20 -19.96 5.52
C PRO A 123 15.21 -21.23 4.67
N ALA A 124 16.16 -22.11 4.94
CA ALA A 124 16.32 -23.41 4.26
C ALA A 124 15.59 -24.53 5.03
N SER A 125 15.64 -24.49 6.36
CA SER A 125 14.85 -25.38 7.23
C SER A 125 14.54 -24.69 8.55
N ALA A 126 13.42 -25.05 9.16
CA ALA A 126 13.01 -24.51 10.44
C ALA A 126 12.22 -25.57 11.22
N GLU A 127 12.41 -25.59 12.53
CA GLU A 127 11.68 -26.48 13.43
C GLU A 127 11.45 -25.75 14.75
N PHE A 128 10.25 -25.90 15.31
CA PHE A 128 9.90 -25.44 16.64
C PHE A 128 9.20 -26.59 17.36
N VAL A 129 9.81 -27.05 18.44
CA VAL A 129 9.32 -28.16 19.24
C VAL A 129 9.20 -27.74 20.69
N LEU A 130 7.99 -27.78 21.23
CA LEU A 130 7.75 -27.71 22.66
C LEU A 130 8.16 -29.04 23.28
N LEU A 131 9.03 -29.00 24.30
CA LEU A 131 9.61 -30.21 24.88
C LEU A 131 8.69 -30.78 25.95
N GLY A 132 8.33 -32.05 25.77
CA GLY A 132 7.56 -32.81 26.74
C GLY A 132 8.42 -33.21 27.94
N THR A 133 7.83 -33.22 29.14
CA THR A 133 8.52 -33.74 30.34
C THR A 133 7.60 -34.69 31.11
N PRO A 134 8.14 -35.66 31.88
CA PRO A 134 7.32 -36.51 32.73
C PRO A 134 6.42 -35.73 33.72
N ALA A 135 6.84 -34.52 34.12
CA ALA A 135 6.05 -33.65 35.00
C ALA A 135 4.78 -33.11 34.34
N MET A 136 4.70 -33.14 33.00
CA MET A 136 3.53 -32.72 32.22
C MET A 136 2.53 -33.87 31.98
N GLY A 137 2.79 -35.05 32.56
CA GLY A 137 1.89 -36.20 32.51
C GLY A 137 1.98 -37.04 31.23
N ASP A 138 1.40 -38.23 31.31
CA ASP A 138 1.37 -39.18 30.20
C ASP A 138 0.61 -38.58 29.00
N GLY A 139 1.17 -38.70 27.80
CA GLY A 139 0.61 -38.13 26.57
C GLY A 139 1.16 -36.75 26.17
N SER A 140 1.95 -36.11 27.03
CA SER A 140 2.59 -34.81 26.78
C SER A 140 4.03 -34.95 26.26
N GLY A 141 4.22 -35.69 25.16
CA GLY A 141 5.51 -35.82 24.48
C GLY A 141 5.93 -34.55 23.75
N ASP A 142 7.01 -34.59 22.97
CA ASP A 142 7.39 -33.43 22.15
C ASP A 142 6.29 -33.03 21.17
N TYR A 143 6.02 -31.73 21.06
CA TYR A 143 4.97 -31.17 20.19
C TYR A 143 5.56 -30.20 19.17
N SER A 144 5.36 -30.48 17.89
CA SER A 144 5.87 -29.66 16.77
C SER A 144 4.82 -28.71 16.25
N PHE A 145 5.22 -27.45 16.03
CA PHE A 145 4.36 -26.41 15.45
C PHE A 145 4.42 -26.41 13.92
N THR A 146 3.29 -26.17 13.27
CA THR A 146 3.13 -26.26 11.81
C THR A 146 3.08 -24.91 11.11
N THR A 147 2.68 -23.84 11.81
CA THR A 147 2.58 -22.49 11.23
C THR A 147 3.87 -21.67 11.34
N LEU A 148 4.92 -22.28 11.90
CA LEU A 148 6.22 -21.66 12.10
C LEU A 148 6.79 -21.07 10.81
N MET A 149 7.11 -19.79 10.84
CA MET A 149 7.76 -19.08 9.75
C MET A 149 8.91 -18.21 10.26
N PRO A 150 10.18 -18.56 9.99
CA PRO A 150 11.31 -17.66 10.21
C PRO A 150 11.13 -16.30 9.52
N GLN A 151 11.49 -15.21 10.18
CA GLN A 151 11.29 -13.85 9.63
C GLN A 151 12.47 -13.41 8.75
N PRO A 152 12.26 -12.46 7.80
CA PRO A 152 13.28 -12.11 6.80
C PRO A 152 14.60 -11.65 7.44
N GLY A 153 15.71 -12.26 7.03
CA GLY A 153 17.04 -11.93 7.57
C GLY A 153 17.27 -12.36 9.03
N SER A 154 16.39 -13.18 9.61
CA SER A 154 16.63 -13.81 10.91
C SER A 154 17.91 -14.65 10.88
N PRO A 155 18.80 -14.54 11.87
CA PRO A 155 20.02 -15.34 11.93
C PRO A 155 19.68 -16.82 12.20
N ALA A 156 20.52 -17.72 11.70
CA ALA A 156 20.42 -19.16 11.95
C ALA A 156 20.63 -19.47 13.44
N THR A 157 20.07 -20.60 13.90
CA THR A 157 20.38 -21.15 15.23
C THR A 157 21.77 -21.79 15.23
N PRO A 158 22.35 -22.10 16.41
CA PRO A 158 23.48 -23.02 16.48
C PRO A 158 23.16 -24.36 15.80
N GLU A 159 24.20 -25.06 15.31
CA GLU A 159 24.04 -26.33 14.59
C GLU A 159 23.29 -27.39 15.41
N ALA A 160 23.57 -27.46 16.71
CA ALA A 160 22.89 -28.36 17.66
C ALA A 160 21.44 -27.95 18.00
N GLY A 161 20.95 -26.85 17.45
CA GLY A 161 19.69 -26.22 17.82
C GLY A 161 19.80 -25.34 19.06
N LEU A 162 18.81 -24.47 19.24
CA LEU A 162 18.65 -23.65 20.44
C LEU A 162 17.61 -24.31 21.36
N ILE A 163 18.05 -24.78 22.53
CA ILE A 163 17.16 -25.29 23.58
C ILE A 163 17.18 -24.32 24.74
N ALA A 164 16.02 -23.77 25.10
CA ALA A 164 15.89 -22.83 26.22
C ALA A 164 14.46 -22.79 26.78
N GLU A 165 14.32 -22.26 27.99
CA GLU A 165 13.01 -22.00 28.61
C GLU A 165 12.24 -20.92 27.83
N LEU A 166 10.91 -21.01 27.82
CA LEU A 166 10.01 -20.00 27.28
C LEU A 166 9.75 -18.91 28.32
N ALA A 167 9.64 -17.67 27.85
CA ALA A 167 9.23 -16.52 28.64
C ALA A 167 8.15 -15.73 27.89
N TYR A 168 6.95 -15.68 28.44
CA TYR A 168 5.88 -14.85 27.87
C TYR A 168 6.12 -13.37 28.16
N VAL A 169 6.11 -12.54 27.12
CA VAL A 169 6.35 -11.09 27.22
C VAL A 169 5.16 -10.25 26.78
N GLY A 170 3.95 -10.84 26.67
CA GLY A 170 2.75 -10.08 26.28
C GLY A 170 2.95 -9.31 24.98
N GLU A 171 2.65 -8.00 24.99
CA GLU A 171 2.86 -7.11 23.84
C GLU A 171 4.30 -6.53 23.76
N GLY A 172 5.22 -7.01 24.60
CA GLY A 172 6.63 -6.56 24.62
C GLY A 172 6.83 -5.16 25.22
N ARG A 173 5.93 -4.71 26.10
CA ARG A 173 6.08 -3.44 26.83
C ARG A 173 7.19 -3.57 27.87
N ASP A 174 7.73 -2.44 28.33
CA ASP A 174 8.85 -2.45 29.31
C ASP A 174 8.51 -3.21 30.60
N VAL A 175 7.25 -3.10 31.05
CA VAL A 175 6.75 -3.85 32.22
C VAL A 175 6.72 -5.36 31.98
N ASP A 176 6.41 -5.80 30.76
CA ASP A 176 6.35 -7.22 30.41
C ASP A 176 7.77 -7.79 30.39
N ILE A 177 8.69 -7.06 29.74
CA ILE A 177 10.11 -7.42 29.64
C ILE A 177 10.75 -7.52 31.04
N ALA A 178 10.51 -6.52 31.90
CA ALA A 178 11.08 -6.50 33.26
C ALA A 178 10.59 -7.67 34.13
N ARG A 179 9.35 -8.14 33.91
CA ARG A 179 8.76 -9.27 34.65
C ARG A 179 9.25 -10.61 34.13
N ALA A 180 9.43 -10.74 32.81
CA ALA A 180 9.74 -12.00 32.15
C ALA A 180 11.16 -12.52 32.45
N LYS A 181 12.12 -11.62 32.79
CA LYS A 181 13.53 -11.96 33.06
C LYS A 181 14.12 -12.85 31.97
N LEU A 182 14.45 -12.24 30.83
CA LEU A 182 14.73 -12.96 29.61
C LEU A 182 16.01 -13.78 29.67
N ASP A 183 17.15 -13.29 30.15
CA ASP A 183 18.34 -14.05 30.57
C ASP A 183 18.63 -15.39 29.82
N GLY A 184 18.63 -15.39 28.48
CA GLY A 184 18.89 -16.55 27.63
C GLY A 184 17.66 -17.41 27.24
N ARG A 185 16.45 -16.96 27.57
CA ARG A 185 15.16 -17.60 27.29
C ARG A 185 14.63 -17.24 25.90
N ILE A 186 13.70 -18.06 25.41
CA ILE A 186 12.94 -17.81 24.19
C ILE A 186 11.76 -16.91 24.56
N ALA A 187 11.72 -15.70 24.02
CA ALA A 187 10.62 -14.77 24.26
C ALA A 187 9.42 -15.12 23.38
N ILE A 188 8.26 -15.33 24.00
CA ILE A 188 6.97 -15.47 23.31
C ILE A 188 6.29 -14.10 23.32
N LEU A 189 6.31 -13.44 22.17
CA LEU A 189 5.79 -12.09 21.94
C LEU A 189 4.46 -12.16 21.21
N ARG A 190 3.49 -11.35 21.63
CA ARG A 190 2.23 -11.18 20.94
C ARG A 190 2.28 -9.99 19.99
N GLY A 191 1.91 -10.20 18.73
CA GLY A 191 1.86 -9.16 17.70
C GLY A 191 0.46 -9.08 17.10
N ARG A 192 -0.13 -7.88 17.09
CA ARG A 192 -1.39 -7.63 16.36
C ARG A 192 -1.09 -7.06 14.99
N PRO A 193 -1.47 -7.73 13.91
CA PRO A 193 -1.51 -7.11 12.59
C PRO A 193 -2.43 -5.90 12.62
N ALA A 194 -1.99 -4.82 11.99
CA ALA A 194 -2.80 -3.65 11.71
C ALA A 194 -3.02 -3.56 10.21
N GLN A 195 -4.11 -2.89 9.81
CA GLN A 195 -4.29 -2.45 8.43
C GLN A 195 -3.05 -1.63 8.01
N GLY A 196 -2.44 -1.95 6.87
CA GLY A 196 -1.13 -1.43 6.48
C GLY A 196 0.00 -2.48 6.47
N GLY A 197 -0.27 -3.74 6.80
CA GLY A 197 0.72 -4.84 6.83
C GLY A 197 1.78 -4.72 7.90
N TYR A 198 1.70 -3.69 8.74
CA TYR A 198 2.50 -3.54 9.94
C TYR A 198 1.82 -4.26 11.11
N ASN A 199 2.60 -4.69 12.08
CA ASN A 199 2.08 -5.26 13.31
C ASN A 199 2.70 -4.57 14.52
N THR A 200 2.03 -4.69 15.68
CA THR A 200 2.50 -4.07 16.94
C THR A 200 3.84 -4.61 17.43
N ALA A 201 4.31 -5.74 16.88
CA ALA A 201 5.60 -6.33 17.23
C ALA A 201 6.78 -5.77 16.42
N ARG A 202 6.56 -4.81 15.52
CA ARG A 202 7.64 -4.14 14.78
C ARG A 202 8.73 -3.61 15.72
N ASP A 203 9.99 -3.89 15.38
CA ASP A 203 11.21 -3.55 16.14
C ASP A 203 11.36 -4.19 17.54
N LEU A 204 10.30 -4.79 18.10
CA LEU A 204 10.33 -5.43 19.42
C LEU A 204 11.25 -6.65 19.51
N PRO A 205 11.41 -7.53 18.49
CA PRO A 205 12.36 -8.63 18.56
C PRO A 205 13.78 -8.17 18.89
N ASN A 206 14.22 -7.05 18.30
CA ASN A 206 15.53 -6.48 18.59
C ASN A 206 15.60 -5.88 20.00
N LYS A 207 14.51 -5.31 20.51
CA LYS A 207 14.44 -4.87 21.92
C LYS A 207 14.54 -6.04 22.90
N LEU A 208 13.83 -7.13 22.62
CA LEU A 208 13.87 -8.36 23.43
C LEU A 208 15.26 -9.01 23.40
N ALA A 209 15.94 -9.02 22.25
CA ALA A 209 17.32 -9.44 22.14
C ALA A 209 18.26 -8.62 23.04
N ALA A 210 18.12 -7.28 23.07
CA ALA A 210 18.91 -6.43 23.97
C ALA A 210 18.62 -6.69 25.45
N ALA A 211 17.39 -7.11 25.77
CA ALA A 211 16.99 -7.48 27.12
C ALA A 211 17.38 -8.93 27.51
N GLY A 212 18.07 -9.66 26.63
CA GLY A 212 18.65 -10.97 26.93
C GLY A 212 17.90 -12.17 26.33
N ALA A 213 16.91 -11.99 25.45
CA ALA A 213 16.28 -13.13 24.76
C ALA A 213 17.29 -13.85 23.87
N ALA A 214 17.29 -15.19 23.90
CA ALA A 214 18.10 -16.03 23.01
C ALA A 214 17.44 -16.26 21.63
N ALA A 215 16.11 -16.19 21.58
CA ALA A 215 15.30 -16.17 20.36
C ALA A 215 13.95 -15.51 20.66
N VAL A 216 13.22 -15.16 19.60
CA VAL A 216 11.89 -14.56 19.69
C VAL A 216 10.91 -15.34 18.81
N VAL A 217 9.77 -15.72 19.37
CA VAL A 217 8.64 -16.27 18.62
C VAL A 217 7.49 -15.29 18.74
N VAL A 218 7.05 -14.74 17.61
CA VAL A 218 5.94 -13.80 17.52
C VAL A 218 4.66 -14.58 17.23
N SER A 219 3.77 -14.68 18.20
CA SER A 219 2.39 -15.10 17.95
C SER A 219 1.64 -13.93 17.33
N LEU A 220 1.23 -14.10 16.07
CA LEU A 220 0.45 -13.11 15.35
C LEU A 220 -1.03 -13.36 15.59
N ASP A 221 -1.73 -12.35 16.11
CA ASP A 221 -3.17 -12.35 16.39
C ASP A 221 -3.98 -12.29 15.08
N LEU A 222 -3.81 -13.29 14.21
CA LEU A 222 -4.69 -13.53 13.06
C LEU A 222 -5.70 -14.60 13.45
N PRO A 223 -7.01 -14.40 13.19
CA PRO A 223 -8.05 -15.37 13.57
C PRO A 223 -8.06 -16.65 12.72
N ILE A 224 -7.02 -16.88 11.91
CA ILE A 224 -6.78 -18.10 11.13
C ILE A 224 -5.30 -18.46 11.08
N ASP A 225 -5.03 -19.72 10.81
CA ASP A 225 -3.68 -20.27 10.76
C ASP A 225 -3.03 -20.06 9.39
N VAL A 226 -2.21 -19.02 9.29
CA VAL A 226 -1.41 -18.70 8.09
C VAL A 226 0.06 -18.50 8.45
N GLN A 227 0.94 -18.92 7.55
CA GLN A 227 2.35 -18.58 7.64
C GLN A 227 2.55 -17.13 7.20
N THR A 228 3.38 -16.38 7.93
CA THR A 228 3.62 -14.96 7.67
C THR A 228 5.12 -14.69 7.53
N PHE A 229 5.54 -14.06 6.43
CA PHE A 229 6.93 -13.72 6.16
C PHE A 229 7.08 -12.22 5.91
N ASN A 230 7.11 -11.43 6.97
CA ASN A 230 6.85 -9.99 6.86
C ASN A 230 8.10 -9.14 7.15
N ARG A 231 8.38 -8.18 6.27
CA ARG A 231 9.49 -7.22 6.43
C ARG A 231 9.42 -6.38 7.72
N ALA A 232 8.24 -6.21 8.33
CA ALA A 232 8.09 -5.54 9.61
C ALA A 232 8.81 -6.26 10.78
N LEU A 233 9.12 -7.55 10.61
CA LEU A 233 9.87 -8.36 11.58
C LEU A 233 11.27 -8.74 11.06
N ALA A 234 11.78 -8.02 10.07
CA ALA A 234 13.06 -8.34 9.43
C ALA A 234 14.30 -7.83 10.20
N GLY A 235 15.47 -8.38 9.88
CA GLY A 235 16.77 -7.84 10.31
C GLY A 235 17.01 -7.96 11.82
N THR A 236 16.65 -9.11 12.39
CA THR A 236 16.73 -9.34 13.83
C THR A 236 18.12 -9.81 14.27
N ARG A 237 18.49 -9.53 15.51
CA ARG A 237 19.80 -9.91 16.09
C ARG A 237 19.85 -11.34 16.64
N VAL A 238 18.69 -11.94 16.87
CA VAL A 238 18.52 -13.31 17.38
C VAL A 238 17.51 -14.05 16.51
N PRO A 239 17.55 -15.38 16.45
CA PRO A 239 16.58 -16.16 15.68
C PRO A 239 15.15 -15.71 16.00
N THR A 240 14.41 -15.30 14.98
CA THR A 240 13.07 -14.74 15.10
C THR A 240 12.11 -15.43 14.15
N PHE A 241 10.97 -15.84 14.70
CA PHE A 241 9.94 -16.60 13.99
C PHE A 241 8.58 -15.97 14.22
N ALA A 242 7.63 -16.23 13.33
CA ALA A 242 6.21 -16.00 13.57
C ALA A 242 5.46 -17.33 13.59
N ILE A 243 4.38 -17.38 14.36
CA ILE A 243 3.38 -18.44 14.38
C ILE A 243 1.99 -17.81 14.39
N ALA A 244 0.97 -18.58 13.99
CA ALA A 244 -0.41 -18.14 14.04
C ALA A 244 -0.98 -18.08 15.48
N ASP A 245 -2.14 -17.42 15.62
CA ASP A 245 -2.77 -17.16 16.93
C ASP A 245 -3.15 -18.45 17.67
N HIS A 246 -3.67 -19.47 16.97
CA HIS A 246 -4.10 -20.71 17.65
C HIS A 246 -2.92 -21.45 18.30
N GLU A 247 -1.79 -21.54 17.59
CA GLU A 247 -0.55 -22.12 18.12
C GLU A 247 0.06 -21.26 19.24
N GLY A 248 -0.02 -19.93 19.11
CA GLY A 248 0.42 -19.01 20.16
C GLY A 248 -0.40 -19.13 21.45
N ARG A 249 -1.73 -19.15 21.34
CA ARG A 249 -2.63 -19.36 22.48
C ARG A 249 -2.42 -20.70 23.17
N PHE A 250 -2.10 -21.74 22.40
CA PHE A 250 -1.72 -23.02 22.98
C PHE A 250 -0.48 -22.88 23.88
N ILE A 251 0.58 -22.21 23.40
CA ILE A 251 1.78 -21.93 24.20
C ILE A 251 1.43 -21.10 25.45
N GLU A 252 0.63 -20.04 25.30
CA GLU A 252 0.19 -19.21 26.44
C GLU A 252 -0.54 -20.05 27.51
N ASN A 253 -1.45 -20.91 27.10
CA ASN A 253 -2.21 -21.79 28.01
C ASN A 253 -1.31 -22.84 28.68
N VAL A 254 -0.31 -23.37 27.96
CA VAL A 254 0.70 -24.27 28.53
C VAL A 254 1.52 -23.56 29.61
N ILE A 255 2.04 -22.37 29.31
CA ILE A 255 2.82 -21.56 30.27
C ILE A 255 1.97 -21.24 31.50
N ALA A 256 0.73 -20.80 31.30
CA ALA A 256 -0.19 -20.48 32.39
C ALA A 256 -0.46 -21.70 33.29
N ARG A 257 -0.64 -22.88 32.70
CA ARG A 257 -0.87 -24.12 33.43
C ARG A 257 0.36 -24.63 34.17
N ALA A 258 1.56 -24.46 33.59
CA ALA A 258 2.82 -24.83 34.23
C ALA A 258 3.12 -23.96 35.47
N GLY A 259 2.56 -22.75 35.53
CA GLY A 259 2.79 -21.82 36.63
C GLY A 259 4.25 -21.41 36.70
N ASN A 260 4.94 -21.79 37.78
CA ASN A 260 6.38 -21.53 37.95
C ASN A 260 7.28 -22.65 37.41
N ALA A 261 6.71 -23.77 36.94
CA ALA A 261 7.50 -24.85 36.37
C ALA A 261 8.07 -24.41 35.01
N PRO A 262 9.34 -24.76 34.70
CA PRO A 262 9.95 -24.38 33.44
C PRO A 262 9.27 -25.09 32.27
N VAL A 263 8.94 -24.32 31.23
CA VAL A 263 8.49 -24.83 29.94
C VAL A 263 9.62 -24.55 28.96
N ALA A 264 10.16 -25.57 28.31
CA ALA A 264 11.28 -25.43 27.40
C ALA A 264 10.90 -25.81 25.98
N ALA A 265 11.61 -25.23 25.01
CA ALA A 265 11.45 -25.57 23.61
C ALA A 265 12.80 -25.68 22.90
N ARG A 266 12.79 -26.39 21.78
CA ARG A 266 13.88 -26.48 20.83
C ARG A 266 13.51 -25.74 19.55
N LEU A 267 14.39 -24.83 19.12
CA LEU A 267 14.31 -24.12 17.85
C LEU A 267 15.49 -24.52 16.96
N GLN A 268 15.21 -24.84 15.70
CA GLN A 268 16.22 -25.01 14.65
C GLN A 268 15.90 -24.05 13.51
N LEU A 269 16.91 -23.35 13.00
CA LEU A 269 16.82 -22.58 11.76
C LEU A 269 18.14 -22.68 11.02
N THR A 270 18.09 -23.12 9.77
CA THR A 270 19.20 -22.99 8.84
C THR A 270 18.82 -22.07 7.70
N ASN A 271 19.80 -21.33 7.19
CA ASN A 271 19.60 -20.37 6.11
C ASN A 271 20.47 -20.73 4.91
N VAL A 272 20.00 -20.35 3.72
CA VAL A 272 20.77 -20.32 2.48
C VAL A 272 20.86 -18.89 1.98
N THR A 273 22.00 -18.51 1.38
CA THR A 273 22.16 -17.21 0.74
C THR A 273 22.38 -17.38 -0.75
N GLU A 274 21.60 -16.65 -1.55
CA GLU A 274 21.58 -16.75 -3.01
C GLU A 274 21.79 -15.37 -3.65
N THR A 275 22.34 -15.35 -4.87
CA THR A 275 22.54 -14.13 -5.68
C THR A 275 22.02 -14.32 -7.11
N ASN A 276 21.05 -15.21 -7.29
CA ASN A 276 20.48 -15.49 -8.60
C ASN A 276 19.83 -14.22 -9.18
N PRO A 277 20.07 -13.89 -10.46
CA PRO A 277 19.47 -12.72 -11.08
C PRO A 277 17.97 -12.91 -11.30
N THR A 278 17.23 -11.81 -11.33
CA THR A 278 15.83 -11.72 -11.81
C THR A 278 15.80 -11.04 -13.19
N SER A 279 14.62 -10.73 -13.71
CA SER A 279 14.46 -9.97 -14.94
C SER A 279 13.32 -8.97 -14.88
N ASN A 280 13.46 -7.85 -15.59
CA ASN A 280 12.33 -7.02 -15.97
C ASN A 280 11.79 -7.49 -17.32
N VAL A 281 10.47 -7.43 -17.52
CA VAL A 281 9.83 -7.65 -18.82
C VAL A 281 9.19 -6.35 -19.28
N ILE A 282 9.56 -5.87 -20.46
CA ILE A 282 9.19 -4.54 -20.96
C ILE A 282 8.42 -4.71 -22.26
N GLY A 283 7.16 -4.30 -22.29
CA GLY A 283 6.36 -4.13 -23.49
C GLY A 283 6.30 -2.67 -23.92
N VAL A 284 6.43 -2.40 -25.22
CA VAL A 284 6.39 -1.05 -25.79
C VAL A 284 5.26 -0.94 -26.80
N VAL A 285 4.33 -0.02 -26.54
CA VAL A 285 3.32 0.41 -27.53
C VAL A 285 3.70 1.80 -28.01
N ALA A 286 4.12 1.90 -29.28
CA ALA A 286 4.62 3.14 -29.86
C ALA A 286 3.52 4.20 -29.97
N GLY A 287 3.84 5.41 -29.54
CA GLY A 287 2.99 6.59 -29.71
C GLY A 287 3.35 7.43 -30.93
N THR A 288 2.63 8.53 -31.12
CA THR A 288 2.89 9.50 -32.20
C THR A 288 3.89 10.60 -31.83
N SER A 289 4.32 10.67 -30.57
CA SER A 289 5.30 11.64 -30.05
C SER A 289 6.51 10.92 -29.44
N ASP A 290 7.54 11.69 -29.09
CA ASP A 290 8.72 11.23 -28.35
C ASP A 290 8.53 11.30 -26.82
N GLU A 291 7.31 11.50 -26.34
CA GLU A 291 6.92 11.51 -24.93
C GLU A 291 6.50 10.11 -24.44
N TYR A 292 6.55 9.87 -23.13
CA TYR A 292 6.30 8.55 -22.53
C TYR A 292 5.24 8.56 -21.43
N ALA A 293 4.52 7.45 -21.31
CA ALA A 293 3.80 7.04 -20.12
C ALA A 293 4.30 5.65 -19.72
N ILE A 294 4.61 5.43 -18.44
CA ILE A 294 5.15 4.16 -17.96
C ILE A 294 4.14 3.56 -16.99
N VAL A 295 3.80 2.29 -17.16
CA VAL A 295 3.00 1.50 -16.23
C VAL A 295 3.90 0.40 -15.68
N ILE A 296 4.04 0.33 -14.37
CA ILE A 296 4.88 -0.67 -13.71
C ILE A 296 4.04 -1.55 -12.78
N ALA A 297 4.45 -2.81 -12.64
CA ALA A 297 3.94 -3.75 -11.64
C ALA A 297 5.02 -4.79 -11.36
N HIS A 298 5.35 -5.05 -10.10
CA HIS A 298 6.33 -6.10 -9.81
C HIS A 298 5.73 -7.50 -9.94
N HIS A 299 6.52 -8.46 -10.44
CA HIS A 299 6.04 -9.83 -10.70
C HIS A 299 6.52 -10.87 -9.68
N ASP A 300 7.56 -10.56 -8.90
CA ASP A 300 7.98 -11.40 -7.79
C ASP A 300 6.96 -11.38 -6.65
N ALA A 301 6.83 -12.51 -5.97
CA ALA A 301 5.90 -12.69 -4.87
C ALA A 301 6.30 -13.81 -3.92
N TYR A 302 5.82 -13.70 -2.67
CA TYR A 302 5.84 -14.79 -1.70
C TYR A 302 4.54 -15.59 -1.75
N PHE A 303 4.65 -16.90 -1.52
CA PHE A 303 3.51 -17.82 -1.47
C PHE A 303 2.64 -17.72 -2.73
N HIS A 304 1.32 -17.65 -2.56
CA HIS A 304 0.36 -17.43 -3.64
C HIS A 304 0.61 -16.10 -4.37
N GLY A 305 0.71 -15.00 -3.62
CA GLY A 305 0.94 -13.66 -4.16
C GLY A 305 -0.17 -13.20 -5.10
N ALA A 306 -1.42 -13.53 -4.79
CA ALA A 306 -2.55 -13.24 -5.66
C ALA A 306 -2.81 -11.74 -5.75
N ASN A 307 -2.85 -11.05 -4.61
CA ASN A 307 -2.97 -9.60 -4.59
C ASN A 307 -1.60 -8.90 -4.59
N ASP A 308 -0.58 -9.46 -3.94
CA ASP A 308 0.82 -8.99 -3.92
C ASP A 308 1.75 -9.91 -4.77
N ASN A 309 1.90 -9.70 -6.08
CA ASN A 309 1.29 -8.65 -6.89
C ASN A 309 0.74 -9.16 -8.24
N ALA A 310 0.19 -10.38 -8.28
CA ALA A 310 -0.44 -10.88 -9.49
C ALA A 310 -1.60 -9.98 -9.96
N SER A 311 -2.34 -9.35 -9.02
CA SER A 311 -3.38 -8.36 -9.29
C SER A 311 -2.86 -7.15 -10.09
N GLY A 312 -1.71 -6.59 -9.70
CA GLY A 312 -1.07 -5.46 -10.38
C GLY A 312 -0.55 -5.84 -11.76
N VAL A 313 0.10 -7.00 -11.89
CA VAL A 313 0.55 -7.53 -13.18
C VAL A 313 -0.63 -7.77 -14.13
N ALA A 314 -1.74 -8.33 -13.62
CA ALA A 314 -2.95 -8.53 -14.42
C ALA A 314 -3.52 -7.19 -14.92
N ALA A 315 -3.58 -6.16 -14.07
CA ALA A 315 -3.99 -4.82 -14.46
C ALA A 315 -3.04 -4.23 -15.53
N MET A 316 -1.73 -4.37 -15.37
CA MET A 316 -0.73 -3.91 -16.35
C MET A 316 -0.91 -4.61 -17.71
N LEU A 317 -1.08 -5.93 -17.73
CA LEU A 317 -1.32 -6.72 -18.94
C LEU A 317 -2.65 -6.33 -19.62
N GLY A 318 -3.71 -6.12 -18.83
CA GLY A 318 -4.99 -5.62 -19.32
C GLY A 318 -4.88 -4.23 -19.97
N LEU A 319 -4.13 -3.31 -19.35
CA LEU A 319 -3.82 -2.00 -19.92
C LEU A 319 -3.01 -2.12 -21.22
N ALA A 320 -2.02 -3.02 -21.27
CA ALA A 320 -1.21 -3.25 -22.45
C ALA A 320 -2.08 -3.70 -23.64
N LYS A 321 -2.95 -4.69 -23.43
CA LYS A 321 -3.94 -5.14 -24.42
C LYS A 321 -4.89 -4.01 -24.83
N HIS A 322 -5.42 -3.28 -23.87
CA HIS A 322 -6.33 -2.17 -24.12
C HIS A 322 -5.70 -1.11 -25.03
N VAL A 323 -4.47 -0.68 -24.74
CA VAL A 323 -3.78 0.35 -25.52
C VAL A 323 -3.34 -0.19 -26.89
N ALA A 324 -2.80 -1.42 -26.95
CA ALA A 324 -2.35 -2.04 -28.20
C ALA A 324 -3.50 -2.34 -29.19
N SER A 325 -4.72 -2.59 -28.70
CA SER A 325 -5.89 -2.89 -29.54
C SER A 325 -6.53 -1.65 -30.17
N ARG A 326 -6.12 -0.44 -29.77
CA ARG A 326 -6.71 0.81 -30.29
C ARG A 326 -6.41 0.98 -31.78
N LYS A 327 -7.42 1.42 -32.54
CA LYS A 327 -7.28 1.74 -33.97
C LYS A 327 -6.31 2.90 -34.22
N ALA A 328 -6.32 3.89 -33.33
CA ALA A 328 -5.40 5.02 -33.38
C ALA A 328 -4.30 4.83 -32.32
N PRO A 329 -3.03 5.01 -32.68
CA PRO A 329 -1.94 4.95 -31.71
C PRO A 329 -2.11 6.02 -30.62
N PRO A 330 -1.64 5.76 -29.39
CA PRO A 330 -1.63 6.78 -28.34
C PRO A 330 -0.73 7.96 -28.73
N ARG A 331 -0.94 9.12 -28.08
CA ARG A 331 -0.04 10.28 -28.26
C ARG A 331 1.37 9.91 -27.79
N ARG A 332 1.48 9.36 -26.59
CA ARG A 332 2.74 8.99 -25.95
C ARG A 332 3.08 7.54 -26.22
N THR A 333 4.35 7.21 -26.17
CA THR A 333 4.78 5.81 -26.13
C THR A 333 4.49 5.24 -24.75
N HIS A 334 3.75 4.13 -24.68
CA HIS A 334 3.43 3.46 -23.42
C HIS A 334 4.42 2.33 -23.18
N LEU A 335 5.09 2.36 -22.03
CA LEU A 335 5.95 1.29 -21.53
C LEU A 335 5.21 0.50 -20.45
N PHE A 336 5.02 -0.79 -20.66
CA PHE A 336 4.46 -1.72 -19.68
C PHE A 336 5.59 -2.55 -19.11
N VAL A 337 5.95 -2.33 -17.85
CA VAL A 337 7.14 -2.90 -17.24
C VAL A 337 6.76 -3.79 -16.07
N ALA A 338 6.91 -5.10 -16.25
CA ALA A 338 6.90 -6.02 -15.13
C ALA A 338 8.28 -6.03 -14.48
N THR A 339 8.39 -5.52 -13.27
CA THR A 339 9.67 -5.36 -12.55
C THR A 339 9.99 -6.58 -11.69
N GLY A 340 11.26 -6.98 -11.66
CA GLY A 340 11.74 -8.07 -10.80
C GLY A 340 12.43 -7.58 -9.54
N GLY A 341 12.29 -8.32 -8.43
CA GLY A 341 13.04 -8.10 -7.20
C GLY A 341 12.49 -7.01 -6.28
N HIS A 342 11.19 -6.72 -6.33
CA HIS A 342 10.53 -5.80 -5.42
C HIS A 342 10.69 -6.23 -3.95
N HIS A 343 10.60 -7.54 -3.69
CA HIS A 343 10.77 -8.12 -2.37
C HIS A 343 12.25 -8.28 -1.97
N ALA A 344 13.20 -7.80 -2.77
CA ALA A 344 14.59 -7.58 -2.37
C ALA A 344 14.88 -6.14 -1.92
N GLY A 345 15.97 -5.96 -1.18
CA GLY A 345 16.42 -4.64 -0.76
C GLY A 345 16.77 -3.75 -1.96
N GLY A 346 16.23 -2.53 -2.01
CA GLY A 346 16.59 -1.51 -3.01
C GLY A 346 15.86 -1.59 -4.35
N PHE A 347 14.82 -2.44 -4.48
CA PHE A 347 13.98 -2.55 -5.69
C PHE A 347 14.81 -2.68 -6.99
N PRO A 348 15.68 -3.71 -7.14
CA PRO A 348 16.69 -3.75 -8.20
C PRO A 348 16.10 -3.58 -9.60
N GLY A 349 14.96 -4.21 -9.89
CA GLY A 349 14.27 -4.10 -11.18
C GLY A 349 13.80 -2.69 -11.49
N ALA A 350 13.03 -2.07 -10.60
CA ALA A 350 12.58 -0.69 -10.76
C ALA A 350 13.74 0.31 -10.79
N THR A 351 14.75 0.13 -9.93
CA THR A 351 15.95 0.96 -9.91
C THR A 351 16.70 0.89 -11.22
N ARG A 352 16.83 -0.30 -11.83
CA ARG A 352 17.48 -0.48 -13.13
C ARG A 352 16.81 0.37 -14.21
N ILE A 353 15.48 0.31 -14.29
CA ILE A 353 14.71 1.10 -15.25
C ILE A 353 14.86 2.60 -15.00
N ALA A 354 14.72 3.04 -13.75
CA ALA A 354 14.80 4.44 -13.39
C ALA A 354 16.20 5.06 -13.61
N VAL A 355 17.26 4.25 -13.52
CA VAL A 355 18.65 4.70 -13.75
C VAL A 355 19.00 4.72 -15.24
N ASP A 356 18.80 3.59 -15.94
CA ASP A 356 19.23 3.44 -17.33
C ASP A 356 18.47 4.37 -18.28
N HIS A 357 17.25 4.76 -17.90
CA HIS A 357 16.37 5.58 -18.71
C HIS A 357 16.23 7.01 -18.19
N LEU A 358 17.16 7.51 -17.37
CA LEU A 358 17.15 8.91 -16.93
C LEU A 358 16.98 9.93 -18.07
N PRO A 359 17.54 9.72 -19.29
CA PRO A 359 17.26 10.59 -20.44
C PRO A 359 15.79 10.66 -20.86
N LEU A 360 14.96 9.66 -20.51
CA LEU A 360 13.52 9.67 -20.75
C LEU A 360 12.75 10.48 -19.70
N ARG A 361 13.33 10.75 -18.52
CA ARG A 361 12.64 11.42 -17.40
C ARG A 361 11.94 12.69 -17.84
N ASP A 362 12.66 13.56 -18.57
CA ASP A 362 12.16 14.86 -19.00
C ASP A 362 11.08 14.76 -20.08
N LYS A 363 10.86 13.56 -20.63
CA LYS A 363 9.83 13.24 -21.62
C LYS A 363 8.72 12.34 -21.06
N THR A 364 8.84 11.89 -19.80
CA THR A 364 7.84 11.03 -19.17
C THR A 364 6.78 11.88 -18.48
N ALA A 365 5.54 11.75 -18.94
CA ALA A 365 4.38 12.43 -18.36
C ALA A 365 3.94 11.81 -17.03
N ILE A 366 4.02 10.48 -16.91
CA ILE A 366 3.63 9.76 -15.70
C ILE A 366 4.27 8.36 -15.63
N VAL A 367 4.60 7.93 -14.42
CA VAL A 367 4.86 6.53 -14.04
C VAL A 367 3.74 6.07 -13.13
N LEU A 368 2.87 5.19 -13.63
CA LEU A 368 1.76 4.61 -12.89
C LEU A 368 2.17 3.26 -12.30
N ASN A 369 2.08 3.10 -10.98
CA ASN A 369 2.27 1.80 -10.33
C ASN A 369 0.94 1.08 -10.13
N ALA A 370 0.85 -0.15 -10.64
CA ALA A 370 -0.23 -1.08 -10.35
C ALA A 370 0.27 -2.10 -9.31
N GLU A 371 -0.08 -1.85 -8.05
CA GLU A 371 0.34 -2.67 -6.91
C GLU A 371 -0.83 -2.83 -5.95
N HIS A 372 -1.21 -4.08 -5.63
CA HIS A 372 -2.25 -4.42 -4.64
C HIS A 372 -3.60 -3.78 -4.98
N VAL A 373 -4.14 -4.11 -6.16
CA VAL A 373 -5.20 -3.30 -6.75
C VAL A 373 -6.61 -3.80 -6.43
N ALA A 374 -6.77 -4.98 -5.82
CA ALA A 374 -8.09 -5.61 -5.79
C ALA A 374 -8.37 -6.57 -4.61
N ALA A 375 -7.65 -6.51 -3.49
CA ALA A 375 -7.96 -7.35 -2.33
C ALA A 375 -9.40 -7.09 -1.83
N VAL A 376 -10.17 -8.15 -1.62
CA VAL A 376 -11.45 -8.12 -0.94
C VAL A 376 -11.22 -7.80 0.53
N GLN A 377 -12.00 -6.88 1.10
CA GLN A 377 -11.83 -6.53 2.51
C GLN A 377 -12.30 -7.70 3.40
N ALA A 378 -11.37 -8.22 4.19
CA ALA A 378 -11.68 -9.05 5.35
C ALA A 378 -11.71 -8.17 6.61
N ILE A 379 -12.70 -8.40 7.48
CA ILE A 379 -12.91 -7.68 8.73
C ILE A 379 -12.84 -8.68 9.87
N GLU A 380 -11.91 -8.47 10.78
CA GLU A 380 -11.84 -9.24 12.03
C GLU A 380 -13.06 -8.92 12.89
N TYR A 381 -13.66 -9.96 13.46
CA TYR A 381 -14.75 -9.82 14.40
C TYR A 381 -14.55 -10.75 15.59
N THR A 382 -15.23 -10.43 16.68
CA THR A 382 -15.38 -11.32 17.82
C THR A 382 -16.87 -11.66 17.94
N SER A 383 -17.21 -12.95 17.96
CA SER A 383 -18.56 -13.42 18.20
C SER A 383 -18.67 -14.09 19.56
N MET A 384 -19.83 -13.94 20.18
CA MET A 384 -20.19 -14.72 21.36
C MET A 384 -20.48 -16.17 20.94
N ASP A 385 -19.82 -17.10 21.62
CA ASP A 385 -20.22 -18.49 21.63
C ASP A 385 -21.24 -18.69 22.76
N PHE A 386 -22.52 -18.77 22.40
CA PHE A 386 -23.60 -18.97 23.38
C PHE A 386 -23.60 -20.39 23.99
N ALA A 387 -23.00 -21.37 23.32
CA ALA A 387 -22.91 -22.74 23.84
C ALA A 387 -21.77 -22.86 24.86
N ALA A 388 -20.62 -22.25 24.59
CA ALA A 388 -19.49 -22.22 25.49
C ALA A 388 -19.51 -21.08 26.52
N TRP A 389 -20.49 -20.15 26.42
CA TRP A 389 -20.48 -18.87 27.14
C TRP A 389 -19.12 -18.15 27.00
N GLY A 390 -18.58 -18.18 25.78
CA GLY A 390 -17.25 -17.68 25.44
C GLY A 390 -17.28 -16.66 24.31
N SER A 391 -16.11 -16.29 23.81
CA SER A 391 -15.96 -15.48 22.61
C SER A 391 -14.89 -16.08 21.71
N HIS A 392 -15.15 -16.14 20.41
CA HIS A 392 -14.18 -16.57 19.41
C HIS A 392 -13.96 -15.48 18.36
N GLY A 393 -12.71 -15.35 17.91
CA GLY A 393 -12.36 -14.51 16.77
C GLY A 393 -12.85 -15.14 15.46
N GLY A 394 -12.96 -14.33 14.43
CA GLY A 394 -13.24 -14.80 13.07
C GLY A 394 -13.06 -13.68 12.06
N LEU A 395 -13.28 -14.02 10.78
CA LEU A 395 -13.27 -13.06 9.68
C LEU A 395 -14.62 -13.01 8.98
N LEU A 396 -15.10 -11.79 8.72
CA LEU A 396 -16.18 -11.51 7.80
C LEU A 396 -15.61 -10.91 6.52
N VAL A 397 -16.18 -11.29 5.39
CA VAL A 397 -15.79 -10.77 4.08
C VAL A 397 -16.79 -9.70 3.66
N ALA A 398 -16.29 -8.52 3.32
CA ALA A 398 -17.12 -7.44 2.81
C ALA A 398 -17.45 -7.65 1.32
N SER A 399 -18.50 -6.98 0.84
CA SER A 399 -18.80 -6.89 -0.60
C SER A 399 -17.86 -5.95 -1.36
N GLY A 400 -17.01 -5.18 -0.66
CA GLY A 400 -16.07 -4.22 -1.22
C GLY A 400 -14.60 -4.59 -1.00
N GLU A 401 -13.72 -3.91 -1.70
CA GLU A 401 -12.26 -4.07 -1.60
C GLU A 401 -11.69 -3.27 -0.43
N VAL A 402 -10.46 -3.64 -0.04
CA VAL A 402 -9.65 -2.86 0.91
C VAL A 402 -9.46 -1.44 0.37
N PRO A 403 -9.76 -0.39 1.16
CA PRO A 403 -9.51 0.99 0.78
C PRO A 403 -8.02 1.25 0.51
N LYS A 404 -7.73 1.90 -0.62
CA LYS A 404 -6.36 2.16 -1.05
C LYS A 404 -5.86 3.54 -0.67
N TYR A 405 -4.59 3.63 -0.33
CA TYR A 405 -3.84 4.88 -0.34
C TYR A 405 -3.67 5.35 -1.78
N GLY A 406 -3.79 6.66 -2.01
CA GLY A 406 -3.56 7.27 -3.31
C GLY A 406 -2.45 8.32 -3.23
N SER A 407 -1.56 8.32 -4.22
CA SER A 407 -0.44 9.26 -4.30
C SER A 407 -0.23 9.75 -5.74
N VAL A 408 0.03 11.05 -5.89
CA VAL A 408 0.57 11.66 -7.12
C VAL A 408 1.76 12.53 -6.69
N VAL A 409 2.97 12.15 -7.11
CA VAL A 409 4.21 12.75 -6.60
C VAL A 409 5.20 13.06 -7.74
N PRO A 410 5.74 14.30 -7.82
CA PRO A 410 5.27 15.46 -7.09
C PRO A 410 3.85 15.84 -7.55
N GLY A 411 3.08 16.48 -6.68
CA GLY A 411 1.71 16.88 -7.02
C GLY A 411 1.66 17.86 -8.20
N ASN A 412 0.77 17.59 -9.15
CA ASN A 412 0.37 18.46 -10.26
C ASN A 412 -1.18 18.50 -10.29
N ALA A 413 -1.77 19.70 -10.40
CA ALA A 413 -3.23 19.86 -10.29
C ALA A 413 -4.00 19.12 -11.39
N VAL A 414 -3.50 19.17 -12.63
CA VAL A 414 -4.12 18.51 -13.79
C VAL A 414 -4.08 16.99 -13.63
N VAL A 415 -2.92 16.46 -13.23
CA VAL A 415 -2.73 15.01 -13.01
C VAL A 415 -3.57 14.54 -11.82
N LEU A 416 -3.60 15.29 -10.72
CA LEU A 416 -4.36 14.92 -9.53
C LEU A 416 -5.87 14.96 -9.77
N ASP A 417 -6.36 15.93 -10.53
CA ASP A 417 -7.77 16.01 -10.91
C ASP A 417 -8.18 14.83 -11.81
N ALA A 418 -7.36 14.52 -12.82
CA ALA A 418 -7.56 13.34 -13.65
C ALA A 418 -7.56 12.05 -12.81
N PHE A 419 -6.60 11.90 -11.90
CA PHE A 419 -6.49 10.72 -11.04
C PHE A 419 -7.71 10.55 -10.14
N ARG A 420 -8.13 11.61 -9.44
CA ARG A 420 -9.32 11.59 -8.57
C ARG A 420 -10.60 11.33 -9.36
N THR A 421 -10.76 11.97 -10.51
CA THR A 421 -11.94 11.82 -11.38
C THR A 421 -12.05 10.40 -11.90
N SER A 422 -10.95 9.82 -12.40
CA SER A 422 -10.96 8.45 -12.92
C SER A 422 -11.21 7.42 -11.80
N LEU A 423 -10.59 7.56 -10.63
CA LEU A 423 -10.87 6.66 -9.50
C LEU A 423 -12.32 6.74 -9.02
N ALA A 424 -12.87 7.96 -8.92
CA ALA A 424 -14.26 8.18 -8.53
C ALA A 424 -15.25 7.63 -9.56
N ARG A 425 -14.98 7.82 -10.86
CA ARG A 425 -15.85 7.35 -11.96
C ARG A 425 -16.12 5.85 -11.88
N TYR A 426 -15.11 5.04 -11.57
CA TYR A 426 -15.25 3.59 -11.50
C TYR A 426 -15.49 3.08 -10.07
N GLY A 427 -15.66 3.98 -9.09
CA GLY A 427 -15.94 3.60 -7.70
C GLY A 427 -14.81 2.77 -7.07
N VAL A 428 -13.55 3.15 -7.32
CA VAL A 428 -12.39 2.54 -6.65
C VAL A 428 -12.42 2.95 -5.18
N THR A 429 -12.40 1.97 -4.26
CA THR A 429 -12.39 2.24 -2.83
C THR A 429 -11.06 2.86 -2.40
N MET A 430 -11.12 4.10 -1.90
CA MET A 430 -9.96 4.88 -1.47
C MET A 430 -10.05 5.25 0.01
N LEU A 431 -8.91 5.36 0.67
CA LEU A 431 -8.79 6.13 1.90
C LEU A 431 -8.96 7.61 1.58
N ALA A 432 -9.64 8.34 2.47
CA ALA A 432 -10.02 9.74 2.22
C ALA A 432 -8.83 10.70 2.08
N ASN A 433 -7.65 10.32 2.59
CA ASN A 433 -6.45 11.14 2.58
C ASN A 433 -5.38 10.54 1.67
N ALA A 434 -4.84 11.36 0.76
CA ALA A 434 -3.71 11.00 -0.08
C ALA A 434 -2.41 11.00 0.73
N TRP A 435 -1.42 10.21 0.29
CA TRP A 435 -0.08 10.23 0.85
C TRP A 435 0.83 11.22 0.12
N ALA A 436 1.76 11.82 0.88
CA ALA A 436 2.76 12.74 0.34
C ALA A 436 3.92 12.03 -0.39
N SER A 437 3.96 10.69 -0.32
CA SER A 437 4.95 9.83 -0.97
C SER A 437 4.29 8.57 -1.53
N ALA A 438 4.92 7.98 -2.55
CA ALA A 438 4.50 6.72 -3.15
C ALA A 438 5.52 5.61 -2.79
N PRO A 439 5.16 4.59 -1.97
CA PRO A 439 6.05 3.48 -1.61
C PRO A 439 6.16 2.44 -2.73
N GLY A 440 7.06 1.47 -2.57
CA GLY A 440 7.22 0.36 -3.52
C GLY A 440 8.02 0.75 -4.75
N ASP A 441 7.69 0.16 -5.90
CA ASP A 441 8.51 0.24 -7.12
C ASP A 441 8.56 1.61 -7.78
N VAL A 442 7.69 2.54 -7.37
CA VAL A 442 7.77 3.94 -7.78
C VAL A 442 8.82 4.74 -7.00
N MET A 443 9.33 4.25 -5.87
CA MET A 443 10.31 4.99 -5.07
C MET A 443 11.58 5.35 -5.87
N PRO A 444 12.23 4.43 -6.62
CA PRO A 444 13.40 4.79 -7.41
C PRO A 444 13.13 5.86 -8.49
N PHE A 445 11.92 5.88 -9.05
CA PHE A 445 11.47 6.89 -10.02
C PHE A 445 11.23 8.24 -9.35
N GLN A 446 10.48 8.25 -8.23
CA GLN A 446 10.19 9.44 -7.44
C GLN A 446 11.48 10.14 -6.99
N GLN A 447 12.45 9.38 -6.48
CA GLN A 447 13.77 9.89 -6.03
C GLN A 447 14.58 10.53 -7.17
N ARG A 448 14.29 10.19 -8.42
CA ARG A 448 14.96 10.73 -9.61
C ARG A 448 14.15 11.84 -10.29
N GLY A 449 13.00 12.21 -9.72
CA GLY A 449 12.15 13.31 -10.19
C GLY A 449 11.19 12.93 -11.32
N TYR A 450 10.91 11.64 -11.53
CA TYR A 450 9.80 11.25 -12.39
C TYR A 450 8.47 11.63 -11.72
N PRO A 451 7.47 12.08 -12.49
CA PRO A 451 6.10 12.15 -12.00
C PRO A 451 5.57 10.72 -11.81
N VAL A 452 5.08 10.40 -10.62
CA VAL A 452 4.52 9.08 -10.29
C VAL A 452 3.07 9.20 -9.82
N ALA A 453 2.25 8.20 -10.14
CA ALA A 453 0.92 8.00 -9.58
C ALA A 453 0.80 6.55 -9.09
N GLN A 454 0.11 6.35 -7.97
CA GLN A 454 -0.09 5.02 -7.39
C GLN A 454 -1.39 4.98 -6.60
N ILE A 455 -2.08 3.85 -6.71
CA ILE A 455 -2.92 3.36 -5.62
C ILE A 455 -2.26 2.11 -5.04
N ILE A 456 -2.33 1.93 -3.74
CA ILE A 456 -1.82 0.74 -3.05
C ILE A 456 -2.62 0.53 -1.78
N GLU A 457 -2.87 -0.72 -1.42
CA GLU A 457 -3.35 -1.09 -0.10
C GLU A 457 -2.46 -2.16 0.50
N VAL A 458 -2.60 -2.38 1.80
CA VAL A 458 -1.91 -3.47 2.49
C VAL A 458 -2.89 -4.07 3.49
N GLY A 459 -3.66 -5.05 3.02
CA GLY A 459 -4.66 -5.76 3.81
C GLY A 459 -4.07 -6.80 4.78
N SER A 460 -4.96 -7.54 5.43
CA SER A 460 -4.62 -8.54 6.46
C SER A 460 -3.77 -9.71 5.97
N TRP A 461 -3.68 -9.92 4.64
CA TRP A 461 -3.00 -11.07 4.03
C TRP A 461 -1.61 -10.76 3.50
N TYR A 462 -1.14 -9.53 3.68
CA TYR A 462 0.17 -9.09 3.23
C TYR A 462 1.28 -10.04 3.68
N HIS A 463 1.98 -10.61 2.71
CA HIS A 463 3.08 -11.58 2.91
C HIS A 463 2.70 -12.79 3.76
N THR A 464 1.49 -13.31 3.52
CA THR A 464 1.01 -14.54 4.16
C THR A 464 0.59 -15.59 3.16
N THR A 465 0.48 -16.84 3.59
CA THR A 465 -0.16 -17.90 2.79
C THR A 465 -1.64 -17.63 2.53
N GLY A 466 -2.26 -16.66 3.23
CA GLY A 466 -3.63 -16.21 3.04
C GLY A 466 -3.87 -15.24 1.88
N ASP A 467 -2.83 -14.80 1.15
CA ASP A 467 -2.97 -14.02 -0.09
C ASP A 467 -3.39 -14.90 -1.29
N VAL A 468 -4.49 -15.62 -1.12
CA VAL A 468 -5.04 -16.63 -2.03
C VAL A 468 -5.81 -15.99 -3.18
N LEU A 469 -6.08 -16.77 -4.24
CA LEU A 469 -6.82 -16.29 -5.42
C LEU A 469 -8.20 -15.71 -5.05
N GLU A 470 -8.91 -16.34 -4.13
CA GLU A 470 -10.25 -15.96 -3.67
C GLU A 470 -10.28 -14.63 -2.90
N ALA A 471 -9.11 -14.20 -2.40
CA ALA A 471 -8.94 -12.90 -1.75
C ALA A 471 -8.94 -11.75 -2.76
N VAL A 472 -8.81 -12.03 -4.07
CA VAL A 472 -8.82 -11.01 -5.12
C VAL A 472 -10.23 -10.82 -5.68
N SER A 473 -10.67 -9.56 -5.78
CA SER A 473 -11.96 -9.16 -6.34
C SER A 473 -11.87 -9.07 -7.87
N PRO A 474 -12.56 -9.92 -8.66
CA PRO A 474 -12.57 -9.79 -10.12
C PRO A 474 -13.14 -8.44 -10.57
N VAL A 475 -14.22 -7.99 -9.93
CA VAL A 475 -14.84 -6.69 -10.23
C VAL A 475 -14.00 -5.52 -9.71
N GLY A 476 -13.24 -5.70 -8.63
CA GLY A 476 -12.26 -4.74 -8.14
C GLY A 476 -11.09 -4.55 -9.11
N LEU A 477 -10.58 -5.66 -9.68
CA LEU A 477 -9.57 -5.62 -10.75
C LEU A 477 -10.08 -4.81 -11.94
N GLU A 478 -11.31 -5.05 -12.38
CA GLU A 478 -11.91 -4.32 -13.48
C GLU A 478 -12.06 -2.83 -13.18
N ARG A 479 -12.57 -2.46 -11.99
CA ARG A 479 -12.68 -1.06 -11.55
C ARG A 479 -11.34 -0.34 -11.57
N ALA A 480 -10.32 -0.93 -10.92
CA ALA A 480 -9.00 -0.32 -10.84
C ALA A 480 -8.35 -0.19 -12.22
N THR A 481 -8.43 -1.24 -13.04
CA THR A 481 -7.80 -1.26 -14.37
C THR A 481 -8.48 -0.26 -15.33
N ARG A 482 -9.82 -0.16 -15.30
CA ARG A 482 -10.54 0.85 -16.07
C ARG A 482 -10.26 2.28 -15.58
N ALA A 483 -10.12 2.48 -14.28
CA ALA A 483 -9.71 3.77 -13.72
C ALA A 483 -8.31 4.16 -14.18
N PHE A 484 -7.36 3.22 -14.20
CA PHE A 484 -6.04 3.45 -14.76
C PHE A 484 -6.07 3.78 -16.25
N ALA A 485 -6.87 3.07 -17.05
CA ALA A 485 -7.02 3.34 -18.48
C ALA A 485 -7.58 4.75 -18.75
N ASP A 486 -8.61 5.15 -17.99
CA ASP A 486 -9.20 6.48 -18.07
C ASP A 486 -8.23 7.57 -17.62
N PHE A 487 -7.49 7.34 -16.53
CA PHE A 487 -6.47 8.25 -16.03
C PHE A 487 -5.35 8.47 -17.06
N LEU A 488 -4.79 7.38 -17.61
CA LEU A 488 -3.76 7.46 -18.65
C LEU A 488 -4.27 8.19 -19.89
N ARG A 489 -5.53 7.97 -20.29
CA ARG A 489 -6.17 8.71 -21.40
C ARG A 489 -6.30 10.20 -21.10
N ALA A 490 -6.67 10.56 -19.86
CA ALA A 490 -6.79 11.96 -19.44
C ALA A 490 -5.42 12.66 -19.42
N VAL A 491 -4.36 11.98 -18.97
CA VAL A 491 -2.98 12.48 -19.06
C VAL A 491 -2.54 12.60 -20.52
N ASP A 492 -2.85 11.62 -21.37
CA ASP A 492 -2.56 11.63 -22.83
C ASP A 492 -3.24 12.74 -23.61
N ALA A 493 -4.38 13.25 -23.14
CA ALA A 493 -5.05 14.39 -23.74
C ALA A 493 -4.34 15.73 -23.48
N GLN A 494 -3.41 15.78 -22.53
CA GLN A 494 -2.72 17.02 -22.14
C GLN A 494 -1.33 17.12 -22.81
N PRO A 495 -0.83 18.33 -23.12
CA PRO A 495 0.57 18.51 -23.50
C PRO A 495 1.50 18.18 -22.34
N LEU A 496 2.73 17.74 -22.61
CA LEU A 496 3.69 17.38 -21.56
C LEU A 496 3.92 18.54 -20.57
N SER A 497 3.96 19.79 -21.05
CA SER A 497 4.14 20.96 -20.20
C SER A 497 3.07 21.07 -19.11
N ALA A 498 1.83 20.63 -19.36
CA ALA A 498 0.72 20.69 -18.39
C ALA A 498 0.78 19.61 -17.31
N VAL A 499 1.38 18.46 -17.60
CA VAL A 499 1.43 17.29 -16.70
C VAL A 499 2.81 17.05 -16.09
N ALA A 500 3.85 17.72 -16.62
CA ALA A 500 5.20 17.64 -16.10
C ALA A 500 5.29 18.12 -14.63
N PRO A 501 6.19 17.54 -13.84
CA PRO A 501 6.44 17.99 -12.48
C PRO A 501 7.03 19.41 -12.46
N LEU A 502 6.61 20.23 -11.48
CA LEU A 502 7.32 21.47 -11.17
C LEU A 502 8.71 21.11 -10.64
N SER A 503 9.77 21.66 -11.24
CA SER A 503 11.13 21.48 -10.69
C SER A 503 11.22 22.11 -9.30
N ASP A 504 12.04 21.59 -8.40
CA ASP A 504 12.13 22.11 -7.02
C ASP A 504 12.56 23.57 -6.97
N ALA A 505 13.35 24.05 -7.94
CA ALA A 505 13.74 25.45 -8.07
C ALA A 505 12.60 26.36 -8.57
N ALA A 506 11.62 25.81 -9.28
CA ALA A 506 10.48 26.52 -9.85
C ALA A 506 9.16 26.24 -9.10
N ALA A 507 9.16 25.41 -8.06
CA ALA A 507 7.94 25.09 -7.35
C ALA A 507 7.71 26.05 -6.17
N PRO A 508 6.52 26.63 -6.01
CA PRO A 508 6.19 27.41 -4.82
C PRO A 508 6.35 26.56 -3.54
N ALA A 509 6.94 27.16 -2.50
CA ALA A 509 7.00 26.56 -1.16
C ALA A 509 5.59 26.40 -0.57
N TYR A 510 5.42 25.47 0.37
CA TYR A 510 4.15 25.20 1.07
C TYR A 510 2.98 24.86 0.12
N ARG A 511 3.25 24.25 -1.04
CA ARG A 511 2.22 23.93 -2.02
C ARG A 511 1.32 22.78 -1.55
N ASN A 512 0.01 22.95 -1.71
CA ASN A 512 -1.01 21.92 -1.49
C ASN A 512 -2.08 21.97 -2.59
N PHE A 513 -2.91 20.93 -2.68
CA PHE A 513 -3.96 20.79 -3.69
C PHE A 513 -5.32 20.45 -3.05
N PRO A 514 -5.90 21.39 -2.28
CA PRO A 514 -7.08 21.12 -1.45
C PRO A 514 -8.37 20.92 -2.24
N LEU A 515 -8.47 21.46 -3.46
CA LEU A 515 -9.63 21.36 -4.35
C LEU A 515 -9.19 21.03 -5.78
N ALA A 516 -10.10 20.48 -6.58
CA ALA A 516 -9.91 20.31 -8.01
C ALA A 516 -9.54 21.65 -8.65
N GLY A 517 -8.45 21.67 -9.43
CA GLY A 517 -7.98 22.86 -10.13
C GLY A 517 -7.44 24.00 -9.25
N VAL A 518 -7.32 23.85 -7.93
CA VAL A 518 -6.79 24.92 -7.04
C VAL A 518 -5.53 24.45 -6.33
N MET A 519 -4.41 25.10 -6.62
CA MET A 519 -3.17 24.99 -5.85
C MET A 519 -3.14 26.09 -4.79
N THR A 520 -2.89 25.73 -3.54
CA THR A 520 -2.55 26.71 -2.49
C THR A 520 -1.06 26.72 -2.25
N ALA A 521 -0.43 27.88 -2.07
CA ALA A 521 1.01 27.94 -1.80
C ALA A 521 1.47 29.16 -0.99
N GLY A 522 2.76 29.16 -0.65
CA GLY A 522 3.51 30.36 -0.28
C GLY A 522 3.85 31.23 -1.49
N GLN A 523 4.71 32.24 -1.26
CA GLN A 523 5.05 33.25 -2.28
C GLN A 523 5.67 32.58 -3.51
N PRO A 524 5.09 32.73 -4.72
CA PRO A 524 5.70 32.23 -5.94
C PRO A 524 6.91 33.08 -6.33
N THR A 525 7.88 32.44 -6.99
CA THR A 525 8.99 33.12 -7.68
C THR A 525 8.61 33.43 -9.13
N PRO A 526 9.30 34.34 -9.84
CA PRO A 526 9.08 34.55 -11.27
C PRO A 526 9.16 33.26 -12.11
N ALA A 527 10.16 32.42 -11.84
CA ALA A 527 10.33 31.12 -12.50
C ALA A 527 9.16 30.16 -12.22
N ALA A 528 8.59 30.21 -11.01
CA ALA A 528 7.39 29.45 -10.68
C ALA A 528 6.18 29.93 -11.50
N LEU A 529 5.99 31.24 -11.62
CA LEU A 529 4.90 31.80 -12.42
C LEU A 529 5.03 31.45 -13.91
N GLU A 530 6.23 31.52 -14.47
CA GLU A 530 6.50 31.08 -15.85
C GLU A 530 6.12 29.61 -16.06
N THR A 531 6.51 28.75 -15.12
CA THR A 531 6.20 27.32 -15.20
C THR A 531 4.70 27.06 -15.06
N LEU A 532 4.03 27.71 -14.11
CA LEU A 532 2.58 27.59 -13.92
C LEU A 532 1.81 28.08 -15.16
N ALA A 533 2.23 29.18 -15.79
CA ALA A 533 1.64 29.65 -17.05
C ALA A 533 1.77 28.60 -18.16
N SER A 534 2.95 27.99 -18.33
CA SER A 534 3.18 26.89 -19.28
C SER A 534 2.36 25.62 -18.98
N GLN A 535 1.94 25.47 -17.72
CA GLN A 535 1.06 24.41 -17.24
C GLN A 535 -0.43 24.72 -17.43
N GLY A 536 -0.76 25.90 -17.98
CA GLY A 536 -2.11 26.33 -18.25
C GLY A 536 -2.84 26.93 -17.05
N TYR A 537 -2.12 27.30 -15.97
CA TYR A 537 -2.73 28.10 -14.91
C TYR A 537 -3.25 29.40 -15.50
N ALA A 538 -4.50 29.73 -15.19
CA ALA A 538 -5.20 30.86 -15.80
C ALA A 538 -5.31 32.04 -14.83
N THR A 539 -5.19 31.81 -13.52
CA THR A 539 -5.40 32.85 -12.50
C THR A 539 -4.46 32.68 -11.32
N VAL A 540 -3.88 33.80 -10.87
CA VAL A 540 -3.10 33.92 -9.64
C VAL A 540 -3.84 34.85 -8.69
N ILE A 541 -4.21 34.33 -7.52
CA ILE A 541 -4.89 35.06 -6.45
C ILE A 541 -3.90 35.28 -5.31
N ASP A 542 -3.55 36.55 -5.09
CA ASP A 542 -2.63 36.97 -4.02
C ASP A 542 -3.41 37.47 -2.80
N LEU A 543 -3.30 36.74 -1.70
CA LEU A 543 -3.94 37.07 -0.43
C LEU A 543 -3.11 37.99 0.48
N ARG A 544 -1.93 38.43 0.05
CA ARG A 544 -1.05 39.28 0.87
C ARG A 544 -1.56 40.72 0.93
N ALA A 545 -1.40 41.36 2.09
CA ALA A 545 -1.77 42.76 2.28
C ALA A 545 -0.94 43.67 1.35
N ALA A 546 -1.48 44.82 0.96
CA ALA A 546 -0.78 45.74 0.04
C ALA A 546 0.59 46.20 0.57
N SER A 547 0.76 46.24 1.91
CA SER A 547 2.01 46.62 2.58
C SER A 547 3.09 45.53 2.60
N GLU A 548 2.77 44.30 2.19
CA GLU A 548 3.72 43.19 2.21
C GLU A 548 4.58 43.15 0.94
N GLU A 549 5.90 43.16 1.03
CA GLU A 549 6.73 43.07 -0.19
C GLU A 549 6.73 41.65 -0.79
N ARG A 550 6.59 41.59 -2.12
CA ARG A 550 6.68 40.36 -2.93
C ARG A 550 8.11 40.06 -3.40
N GLY A 551 8.97 41.09 -3.45
CA GLY A 551 10.35 41.01 -3.94
C GLY A 551 10.51 41.21 -5.45
N PHE A 552 9.40 41.34 -6.20
CA PHE A 552 9.37 41.64 -7.64
C PHE A 552 7.99 42.20 -8.03
N ASP A 553 7.85 42.70 -9.26
CA ASP A 553 6.56 43.10 -9.85
C ASP A 553 5.74 41.85 -10.23
N GLU A 554 5.08 41.26 -9.23
CA GLU A 554 4.32 40.03 -9.40
C GLU A 554 3.14 40.19 -10.35
N ALA A 555 2.32 41.24 -10.16
CA ALA A 555 1.18 41.51 -11.02
C ALA A 555 1.60 41.67 -12.49
N GLY A 556 2.61 42.50 -12.75
CA GLY A 556 3.11 42.70 -14.10
C GLY A 556 3.75 41.44 -14.70
N THR A 557 4.41 40.60 -13.90
CA THR A 557 4.91 39.29 -14.38
C THR A 557 3.78 38.33 -14.72
N VAL A 558 2.76 38.19 -13.86
CA VAL A 558 1.59 37.31 -14.10
C VAL A 558 0.86 37.72 -15.39
N GLU A 559 0.60 39.02 -15.56
CA GLU A 559 -0.10 39.54 -16.74
C GLU A 559 0.72 39.37 -18.02
N LYS A 560 2.04 39.58 -17.99
CA LYS A 560 2.93 39.34 -19.14
C LYS A 560 2.94 37.87 -19.57
N LEU A 561 2.69 36.95 -18.65
CA LEU A 561 2.58 35.52 -18.93
C LEU A 561 1.18 35.11 -19.42
N GLY A 562 0.25 36.05 -19.59
CA GLY A 562 -1.09 35.80 -20.09
C GLY A 562 -2.07 35.26 -19.05
N MET A 563 -1.71 35.30 -17.77
CA MET A 563 -2.56 34.89 -16.66
C MET A 563 -3.30 36.09 -16.04
N LYS A 564 -4.47 35.84 -15.43
CA LYS A 564 -5.20 36.85 -14.65
C LYS A 564 -4.60 36.99 -13.26
N TYR A 565 -4.16 38.19 -12.89
CA TYR A 565 -3.78 38.50 -11.51
C TYR A 565 -4.98 39.07 -10.74
N VAL A 566 -5.22 38.56 -9.53
CA VAL A 566 -6.27 39.04 -8.62
C VAL A 566 -5.66 39.29 -7.24
N SER A 567 -5.61 40.55 -6.81
CA SER A 567 -5.26 40.89 -5.44
C SER A 567 -6.50 40.84 -4.56
N LEU A 568 -6.48 40.00 -3.53
CA LEU A 568 -7.53 39.91 -2.50
C LEU A 568 -6.90 39.97 -1.11
N PRO A 569 -6.51 41.18 -0.63
CA PRO A 569 -5.76 41.35 0.60
C PRO A 569 -6.45 40.77 1.85
N VAL A 570 -5.81 39.80 2.50
CA VAL A 570 -6.21 39.25 3.81
C VAL A 570 -5.16 39.67 4.84
N ALA A 571 -5.44 40.75 5.57
CA ALA A 571 -4.51 41.34 6.53
C ALA A 571 -4.69 40.74 7.93
N GLY A 572 -3.65 40.09 8.44
CA GLY A 572 -3.63 39.54 9.80
C GLY A 572 -4.78 38.57 10.11
N ALA A 573 -5.14 38.47 11.38
CA ALA A 573 -6.27 37.66 11.84
C ALA A 573 -7.63 38.27 11.47
N GLU A 574 -7.75 39.60 11.46
CA GLU A 574 -9.01 40.31 11.15
C GLU A 574 -9.47 40.07 9.70
N GLY A 575 -8.54 39.85 8.78
CA GLY A 575 -8.85 39.51 7.40
C GLY A 575 -9.42 38.10 7.22
N VAL A 576 -9.32 37.22 8.21
CA VAL A 576 -9.86 35.85 8.17
C VAL A 576 -11.35 35.91 8.52
N ASN A 577 -12.18 36.29 7.55
CA ASN A 577 -13.61 36.51 7.76
C ASN A 577 -14.46 36.07 6.56
N TYR A 578 -15.79 35.95 6.75
CA TYR A 578 -16.70 35.48 5.70
C TYR A 578 -16.87 36.45 4.52
N GLU A 579 -16.59 37.74 4.71
CA GLU A 579 -16.63 38.71 3.61
C GLU A 579 -15.53 38.43 2.58
N ASN A 580 -14.30 38.26 3.04
CA ASN A 580 -13.18 37.85 2.20
C ASN A 580 -13.39 36.44 1.62
N ALA A 581 -14.05 35.54 2.34
CA ALA A 581 -14.39 34.21 1.83
C ALA A 581 -15.40 34.26 0.67
N ARG A 582 -16.41 35.15 0.75
CA ARG A 582 -17.34 35.42 -0.37
C ARG A 582 -16.63 36.01 -1.57
N ALA A 583 -15.70 36.93 -1.33
CA ALA A 583 -14.90 37.50 -2.42
C ALA A 583 -14.06 36.43 -3.12
N LEU A 584 -13.39 35.56 -2.36
CA LEU A 584 -12.64 34.42 -2.90
C LEU A 584 -13.55 33.45 -3.68
N ASP A 585 -14.74 33.11 -3.16
CA ASP A 585 -15.66 32.20 -3.85
C ASP A 585 -16.10 32.72 -5.22
N ARG A 586 -16.36 34.04 -5.34
CA ARG A 586 -16.66 34.67 -6.63
C ARG A 586 -15.50 34.54 -7.62
N VAL A 587 -14.28 34.85 -7.18
CA VAL A 587 -13.10 34.76 -8.05
C VAL A 587 -12.85 33.33 -8.52
N LEU A 588 -12.99 32.34 -7.63
CA LEU A 588 -12.84 30.93 -7.97
C LEU A 588 -13.95 30.44 -8.91
N ALA A 589 -15.18 30.92 -8.77
CA ALA A 589 -16.29 30.56 -9.64
C ALA A 589 -16.15 31.11 -11.08
N GLU A 590 -15.43 32.22 -11.24
CA GLU A 590 -15.18 32.86 -12.54
C GLU A 590 -13.90 32.37 -13.25
N ALA A 591 -13.05 31.60 -12.56
CA ALA A 591 -11.78 31.16 -13.09
C ALA A 591 -11.96 30.13 -14.22
N GLN A 592 -11.25 30.32 -15.34
CA GLN A 592 -11.32 29.45 -16.52
C GLN A 592 -10.03 28.63 -16.67
N GLY A 593 -9.76 27.78 -15.69
CA GLY A 593 -8.57 26.92 -15.65
C GLY A 593 -7.99 26.80 -14.24
N PRO A 594 -6.85 26.12 -14.07
CA PRO A 594 -6.18 25.99 -12.79
C PRO A 594 -5.84 27.34 -12.16
N VAL A 595 -5.99 27.43 -10.83
CA VAL A 595 -5.80 28.63 -10.03
C VAL A 595 -4.66 28.42 -9.03
N LEU A 596 -3.74 29.39 -8.95
CA LEU A 596 -2.82 29.53 -7.83
C LEU A 596 -3.44 30.48 -6.80
N LEU A 597 -3.73 29.98 -5.60
CA LEU A 597 -4.16 30.77 -4.45
C LEU A 597 -3.01 30.85 -3.44
N HIS A 598 -2.33 31.99 -3.33
CA HIS A 598 -1.13 32.08 -2.50
C HIS A 598 -1.17 33.18 -1.45
N CYS A 599 -0.30 33.03 -0.47
CA CYS A 599 0.11 34.11 0.42
C CYS A 599 1.61 33.96 0.72
N SER A 600 2.09 34.32 1.91
CA SER A 600 3.50 34.06 2.28
C SER A 600 3.79 32.57 2.52
N THR A 601 2.93 31.85 3.24
CA THR A 601 3.17 30.47 3.73
C THR A 601 1.96 29.54 3.56
N ALA A 602 1.09 29.78 2.58
CA ALA A 602 -0.21 29.12 2.38
C ALA A 602 -1.24 29.25 3.52
N ASN A 603 -0.87 29.79 4.69
CA ASN A 603 -1.74 29.87 5.86
C ASN A 603 -3.08 30.59 5.60
N ARG A 604 -3.03 31.76 4.96
CA ARG A 604 -4.24 32.52 4.60
C ARG A 604 -5.06 31.82 3.52
N ALA A 605 -4.39 31.13 2.60
CA ALA A 605 -5.07 30.37 1.55
C ALA A 605 -5.92 29.24 2.16
N GLY A 606 -5.33 28.43 3.06
CA GLY A 606 -6.07 27.43 3.82
C GLY A 606 -7.19 28.03 4.66
N ALA A 607 -6.93 29.11 5.39
CA ALA A 607 -7.93 29.80 6.21
C ALA A 607 -9.16 30.25 5.39
N MET A 608 -8.93 30.84 4.21
CA MET A 608 -10.03 31.31 3.38
C MET A 608 -10.82 30.17 2.74
N LEU A 609 -10.17 29.07 2.38
CA LEU A 609 -10.86 27.88 1.88
C LEU A 609 -11.74 27.24 2.95
N ALA A 610 -11.33 27.21 4.21
CA ALA A 610 -12.17 26.72 5.32
C ALA A 610 -13.44 27.55 5.47
N LEU A 611 -13.30 28.88 5.57
CA LEU A 611 -14.44 29.79 5.68
C LEU A 611 -15.38 29.67 4.47
N ARG A 612 -14.82 29.53 3.27
CA ARG A 612 -15.58 29.30 2.03
C ARG A 612 -16.38 28.00 2.09
N ALA A 613 -15.80 26.90 2.53
CA ALA A 613 -16.51 25.62 2.69
C ALA A 613 -17.68 25.75 3.66
N ARG A 614 -17.43 26.36 4.83
CA ARG A 614 -18.46 26.59 5.85
C ARG A 614 -19.62 27.44 5.33
N MET A 615 -19.29 28.49 4.57
CA MET A 615 -20.27 29.35 3.90
C MET A 615 -21.10 28.59 2.84
N ARG A 616 -20.53 27.57 2.19
CA ARG A 616 -21.23 26.72 1.20
C ARG A 616 -22.05 25.59 1.85
N GLY A 617 -22.12 25.55 3.18
CA GLY A 617 -22.98 24.64 3.92
C GLY A 617 -22.25 23.47 4.59
N ASP A 618 -20.93 23.37 4.46
CA ASP A 618 -20.16 22.32 5.13
C ASP A 618 -20.23 22.49 6.66
N SER A 619 -20.04 21.38 7.39
CA SER A 619 -19.87 21.42 8.85
C SER A 619 -18.58 22.16 9.22
N VAL A 620 -18.49 22.62 10.47
CA VAL A 620 -17.26 23.23 11.00
C VAL A 620 -16.06 22.31 10.82
N ASP A 621 -16.23 21.02 11.12
CA ASP A 621 -15.15 20.02 11.00
C ASP A 621 -14.71 19.82 9.55
N ALA A 622 -15.66 19.70 8.62
CA ALA A 622 -15.35 19.52 7.20
C ALA A 622 -14.66 20.76 6.61
N ALA A 623 -15.10 21.95 7.01
CA ALA A 623 -14.49 23.23 6.64
C ALA A 623 -13.05 23.35 7.18
N LEU A 624 -12.84 23.06 8.46
CA LEU A 624 -11.52 23.08 9.07
C LEU A 624 -10.58 22.07 8.40
N ALA A 625 -11.05 20.85 8.13
CA ALA A 625 -10.27 19.84 7.43
C ALA A 625 -9.84 20.31 6.03
N LEU A 626 -10.72 21.00 5.29
CA LEU A 626 -10.34 21.63 4.01
C LEU A 626 -9.27 22.70 4.20
N GLY A 627 -9.36 23.53 5.24
CA GLY A 627 -8.36 24.54 5.53
C GLY A 627 -6.98 23.96 5.86
N VAL A 628 -6.95 22.89 6.65
CA VAL A 628 -5.71 22.15 6.96
C VAL A 628 -5.11 21.56 5.69
N ARG A 629 -5.92 20.96 4.80
CA ARG A 629 -5.46 20.52 3.47
C ARG A 629 -4.94 21.67 2.60
N GLY A 630 -5.42 22.89 2.80
CA GLY A 630 -4.96 24.10 2.11
C GLY A 630 -3.72 24.75 2.74
N GLY A 631 -3.18 24.21 3.83
CA GLY A 631 -1.93 24.67 4.46
C GLY A 631 -2.12 25.64 5.63
N VAL A 632 -3.31 25.73 6.24
CA VAL A 632 -3.46 26.49 7.49
C VAL A 632 -2.71 25.80 8.62
N THR A 633 -1.87 26.54 9.34
CA THR A 633 -1.16 26.07 10.53
C THR A 633 -1.27 27.12 11.64
N GLY A 634 -0.46 28.18 11.58
CA GLY A 634 -0.46 29.26 12.56
C GLY A 634 -1.76 30.05 12.67
N LEU A 635 -2.58 30.09 11.61
CA LEU A 635 -3.91 30.74 11.64
C LEU A 635 -5.04 29.80 12.08
N GLN A 636 -4.77 28.52 12.34
CA GLN A 636 -5.81 27.54 12.67
C GLN A 636 -6.70 27.97 13.86
N PRO A 637 -6.17 28.50 14.99
CA PRO A 637 -7.01 28.93 16.11
C PRO A 637 -7.99 30.06 15.74
N VAL A 638 -7.58 30.95 14.83
CA VAL A 638 -8.44 32.04 14.33
C VAL A 638 -9.55 31.45 13.46
N VAL A 639 -9.21 30.53 12.57
CA VAL A 639 -10.19 29.83 11.72
C VAL A 639 -11.21 29.09 12.58
N GLU A 640 -10.76 28.33 13.57
CA GLU A 640 -11.66 27.61 14.50
C GLU A 640 -12.63 28.55 15.20
N SER A 641 -12.16 29.72 15.67
CA SER A 641 -13.02 30.73 16.27
C SER A 641 -14.08 31.26 15.30
N VAL A 642 -13.67 31.66 14.09
CA VAL A 642 -14.59 32.28 13.11
C VAL A 642 -15.57 31.26 12.53
N LEU A 643 -15.19 29.97 12.42
CA LEU A 643 -16.08 28.91 11.95
C LEU A 643 -17.29 28.67 12.88
N GLN A 644 -17.19 29.05 14.16
CA GLN A 644 -18.30 29.00 15.11
C GLN A 644 -19.33 30.11 14.88
N GLU A 645 -18.93 31.18 14.21
CA GLU A 645 -19.84 32.26 13.83
C GLU A 645 -20.78 31.80 12.72
N SER A 646 -21.97 32.40 12.63
CA SER A 646 -22.86 32.13 11.51
C SER A 646 -22.33 32.81 10.24
N PRO A 647 -22.22 32.10 9.10
CA PRO A 647 -21.98 32.72 7.81
C PRO A 647 -23.22 33.53 7.45
N ARG A 648 -23.24 34.81 7.83
CA ARG A 648 -24.35 35.72 7.50
C ARG A 648 -24.36 36.07 6.02
#